data_AF-A0A349EDB3-F1
#
_entry.id   AF-A0A349EDB3-F1
#
_cell.length_a   1.000
_cell.length_b   1.000
_cell.length_c   1.000
_cell.angle_alpha   90.00
_cell.angle_beta   90.00
_cell.angle_gamma   90.00
#
_symmetry.space_group_name_H-M   'P 1'
#
loop_
_entity.id
_entity.type
_entity.pdbx_description
1 polymer ?
#
loop_
_entity_poly.entity_id
_entity_poly.type
_entity_poly.pdbx_seq_one_letter_code
_entity_poly.pdbx_strand_id
1 'polypeptide(L)'
;ARIESDEYHAYIIDCVPERDDLGFLQLITSTSSFDEIRNLLDGTLGEMGLSASRRNCEFLLNALRAVSGRLALRLAGAGHTAQEMIAVALVYSHCKDASDGDKVWLPLREGFFIPLDDVPELFRESGKAIKDGEQRADLLYVSVPKRGGLRLSFIEIKFRRYLKTARAADLLQTVDQQIDASCQYWEKRFGAKTSALEKTVHRAWLARILRFYARKGRRHHLSEDAFQRAMREIDRIVRKEVDPPAINDLQRLGFIFCPEYQGRSPSDIHHDGAAKIWLFGPAILPESPASLTVELAKPDPLSPLVGAGQGGGGIGPSGTSSPLAAEGRGEAEILLGYRETTDDPVIWRANIKANPHLMILGLPGMGKTTCLINLCQQLAAQAITPIVFSYHQDIDEKLTERLAEPPLTVRYAGLGFNPLQVDSDAALAYLDNVGMLRDIFAAIFPELGDVQLGRLREALKQSYLDQGWEPGQCGATPAFRAFLDLLRADAKPDKGLLTLLNRFSELDDYGLFKAGGELPSLLDQQRLALIEIHGTQNDYLQRAFATFVLYNLYQTMFRRGPQSRITHAIIFDEAHRAARLKLIPTMVKECRKYGIAFVVASQEAKDFDPSLFTAVANYLALRLSEADAKSMAKNFATTDKVALYADRMKQMPKYRGMYYAEGLRVPITVGLLGEPPIK
;
A
#
# COMPACT_ATOMS: atom_id res chain seq x y z
N ALA A 1 -19.55 31.84 0.43
CA ALA A 1 -18.07 31.95 0.43
C ALA A 1 -17.52 30.89 -0.50
N ARG A 2 -16.77 31.27 -1.54
CA ARG A 2 -16.06 30.34 -2.43
C ARG A 2 -14.93 29.73 -1.60
N ILE A 3 -15.05 28.47 -1.24
CA ILE A 3 -13.95 27.67 -0.68
C ILE A 3 -13.08 27.29 -1.87
N GLU A 4 -11.80 27.68 -1.82
CA GLU A 4 -10.79 27.41 -2.84
C GLU A 4 -10.67 25.90 -3.09
N SER A 5 -10.64 25.53 -4.36
CA SER A 5 -10.85 24.17 -4.88
C SER A 5 -9.58 23.31 -5.00
N ASP A 6 -8.43 23.77 -4.50
CA ASP A 6 -7.14 23.14 -4.80
C ASP A 6 -6.72 22.02 -3.81
N GLU A 7 -7.19 22.04 -2.55
CA GLU A 7 -6.77 21.05 -1.54
C GLU A 7 -7.40 19.65 -1.76
N TYR A 8 -8.55 19.55 -2.45
CA TYR A 8 -9.21 18.27 -2.73
C TYR A 8 -8.61 17.51 -3.92
N HIS A 9 -7.70 18.10 -4.68
CA HIS A 9 -7.04 17.41 -5.79
C HIS A 9 -5.92 16.44 -5.34
N ALA A 10 -5.41 16.62 -4.12
CA ALA A 10 -4.29 15.86 -3.56
C ALA A 10 -4.62 14.41 -3.16
N TYR A 11 -5.90 14.08 -2.95
CA TYR A 11 -6.34 12.77 -2.45
C TYR A 11 -7.31 12.08 -3.42
N ILE A 12 -7.19 10.76 -3.58
CA ILE A 12 -8.18 9.95 -4.28
C ILE A 12 -9.12 9.35 -3.25
N ILE A 13 -10.37 9.86 -3.25
CA ILE A 13 -11.45 9.35 -2.42
C ILE A 13 -12.42 8.61 -3.35
N ASP A 14 -12.69 7.34 -3.06
CA ASP A 14 -13.73 6.59 -3.76
C ASP A 14 -14.76 6.02 -2.79
N CYS A 15 -15.97 5.88 -3.30
CA CYS A 15 -17.06 5.21 -2.61
C CYS A 15 -17.40 3.93 -3.37
N VAL A 16 -17.80 2.91 -2.64
CA VAL A 16 -18.17 1.59 -3.17
C VAL A 16 -19.64 1.35 -2.80
N PRO A 17 -20.43 0.61 -3.62
CA PRO A 17 -21.75 0.16 -3.19
C PRO A 17 -21.69 -0.57 -1.85
N GLU A 18 -22.72 -0.40 -1.00
CA GLU A 18 -22.88 -1.16 0.24
C GLU A 18 -22.85 -2.67 -0.05
N ARG A 19 -22.13 -3.46 0.77
CA ARG A 19 -22.05 -4.92 0.66
C ARG A 19 -22.89 -5.56 1.78
N ASP A 20 -23.46 -6.73 1.53
CA ASP A 20 -24.40 -7.37 2.48
C ASP A 20 -23.69 -8.00 3.70
N ASP A 21 -22.36 -8.13 3.67
CA ASP A 21 -21.51 -8.61 4.76
C ASP A 21 -21.04 -7.51 5.72
N LEU A 22 -21.16 -6.23 5.33
CA LEU A 22 -20.59 -5.10 6.06
C LEU A 22 -21.54 -3.89 5.97
N GLY A 23 -22.26 -3.62 7.06
CA GLY A 23 -23.12 -2.44 7.16
C GLY A 23 -22.32 -1.15 7.01
N PHE A 24 -22.88 -0.21 6.25
CA PHE A 24 -22.42 1.17 5.95
C PHE A 24 -21.46 1.35 4.75
N LEU A 25 -21.64 2.50 4.08
CA LEU A 25 -20.80 3.04 2.99
C LEU A 25 -19.31 2.99 3.35
N GLN A 26 -18.52 2.21 2.61
CA GLN A 26 -17.06 2.33 2.65
C GLN A 26 -16.61 3.58 1.86
N LEU A 27 -16.07 4.56 2.59
CA LEU A 27 -15.17 5.58 2.05
C LEU A 27 -13.77 4.97 2.00
N ILE A 28 -13.29 4.64 0.80
CA ILE A 28 -11.88 4.29 0.59
C ILE A 28 -11.16 5.60 0.31
N THR A 29 -10.44 6.09 1.31
CA THR A 29 -9.52 7.21 1.15
C THR A 29 -8.13 6.64 0.90
N SER A 30 -7.50 7.00 -0.20
CA SER A 30 -6.06 6.75 -0.35
C SER A 30 -5.28 7.98 0.04
N THR A 31 -4.23 7.74 0.82
CA THR A 31 -3.20 8.71 1.21
C THR A 31 -2.14 8.91 0.13
N SER A 32 -2.26 8.25 -1.04
CA SER A 32 -1.35 8.46 -2.17
C SER A 32 -1.44 9.90 -2.67
N SER A 33 -0.33 10.64 -2.57
CA SER A 33 -0.24 11.99 -3.13
C SER A 33 -0.46 11.93 -4.64
N PHE A 34 -1.16 12.90 -5.19
CA PHE A 34 -1.29 13.11 -6.64
C PHE A 34 0.06 12.99 -7.38
N ASP A 35 1.15 13.45 -6.75
CA ASP A 35 2.51 13.36 -7.30
C ASP A 35 3.07 11.94 -7.36
N GLU A 36 2.69 11.07 -6.43
CA GLU A 36 3.12 9.67 -6.39
C GLU A 36 2.47 8.87 -7.55
N ILE A 37 1.17 9.06 -7.73
CA ILE A 37 0.42 8.45 -8.85
C ILE A 37 0.90 9.00 -10.19
N ARG A 38 1.29 10.29 -10.24
CA ARG A 38 1.91 10.88 -11.41
C ARG A 38 3.26 10.23 -11.74
N ASN A 39 4.14 10.02 -10.78
CA ASN A 39 5.44 9.39 -11.01
C ASN A 39 5.28 7.94 -11.51
N LEU A 40 4.28 7.22 -11.02
CA LEU A 40 3.94 5.86 -11.48
C LEU A 40 3.38 5.86 -12.92
N LEU A 41 2.49 6.81 -13.23
CA LEU A 41 1.99 7.02 -14.60
C LEU A 41 3.10 7.43 -15.56
N ASP A 42 4.06 8.25 -15.12
CA ASP A 42 5.21 8.68 -15.91
C ASP A 42 6.04 7.48 -16.37
N GLY A 43 6.46 6.62 -15.43
CA GLY A 43 7.18 5.38 -15.74
C GLY A 43 6.41 4.48 -16.71
N THR A 44 5.11 4.26 -16.46
CA THR A 44 4.27 3.39 -17.29
C THR A 44 4.07 3.95 -18.71
N LEU A 45 3.81 5.26 -18.84
CA LEU A 45 3.69 5.92 -20.14
C LEU A 45 5.00 5.88 -20.92
N GLY A 46 6.13 6.08 -20.25
CA GLY A 46 7.46 5.93 -20.82
C GLY A 46 7.70 4.52 -21.38
N GLU A 47 7.35 3.46 -20.64
CA GLU A 47 7.44 2.06 -21.12
C GLU A 47 6.56 1.79 -22.35
N MET A 48 5.39 2.44 -22.42
CA MET A 48 4.46 2.35 -23.53
C MET A 48 4.87 3.20 -24.75
N GLY A 49 5.93 4.02 -24.63
CA GLY A 49 6.39 4.94 -25.68
C GLY A 49 5.47 6.15 -25.86
N LEU A 50 4.73 6.53 -24.83
CA LEU A 50 3.79 7.66 -24.81
C LEU A 50 4.38 8.86 -24.07
N SER A 51 3.87 10.06 -24.34
CA SER A 51 4.29 11.27 -23.62
C SER A 51 3.76 11.24 -22.18
N ALA A 52 4.68 11.29 -21.22
CA ALA A 52 4.40 11.34 -19.79
C ALA A 52 4.22 12.76 -19.25
N SER A 53 3.76 13.69 -20.09
CA SER A 53 3.58 15.07 -19.65
C SER A 53 2.53 15.19 -18.55
N ARG A 54 2.67 16.23 -17.72
CA ARG A 54 1.73 16.52 -16.62
C ARG A 54 0.28 16.54 -17.12
N ARG A 55 0.04 17.12 -18.28
CA ARG A 55 -1.29 17.22 -18.89
C ARG A 55 -1.85 15.85 -19.28
N ASN A 56 -1.04 14.94 -19.81
CA ASN A 56 -1.46 13.57 -20.12
C ASN A 56 -1.74 12.77 -18.85
N CYS A 57 -0.90 12.89 -17.80
CA CYS A 57 -1.15 12.24 -16.52
C CYS A 57 -2.44 12.72 -15.85
N GLU A 58 -2.69 14.03 -15.81
CA GLU A 58 -3.93 14.64 -15.30
C GLU A 58 -5.15 14.15 -16.08
N PHE A 59 -5.05 14.11 -17.41
CA PHE A 59 -6.09 13.61 -18.29
C PHE A 59 -6.48 12.15 -17.98
N LEU A 60 -5.49 11.26 -17.88
CA LEU A 60 -5.71 9.84 -17.60
C LEU A 60 -6.26 9.61 -16.19
N LEU A 61 -5.73 10.33 -15.19
CA LEU A 61 -6.17 10.18 -13.80
C LEU A 61 -7.62 10.63 -13.62
N ASN A 62 -8.02 11.73 -14.25
CA ASN A 62 -9.39 12.22 -14.22
C ASN A 62 -10.37 11.22 -14.86
N ALA A 63 -9.98 10.57 -15.97
CA ALA A 63 -10.77 9.52 -16.59
C ALA A 63 -10.92 8.30 -15.66
N LEU A 64 -9.84 7.84 -15.04
CA LEU A 64 -9.88 6.71 -14.10
C LEU A 64 -10.74 6.99 -12.87
N ARG A 65 -10.59 8.16 -12.24
CA ARG A 65 -11.43 8.58 -11.10
C ARG A 65 -12.92 8.52 -11.45
N ALA A 66 -13.27 8.92 -12.69
CA ALA A 66 -14.64 8.91 -13.14
C ALA A 66 -15.21 7.50 -13.38
N VAL A 67 -14.35 6.52 -13.72
CA VAL A 67 -14.71 5.09 -13.80
C VAL A 67 -14.76 4.48 -12.40
N SER A 68 -13.62 4.40 -11.72
CA SER A 68 -13.48 3.94 -10.33
C SER A 68 -12.18 4.46 -9.73
N GLY A 69 -12.30 5.06 -8.55
CA GLY A 69 -11.13 5.49 -7.80
C GLY A 69 -10.26 4.31 -7.38
N ARG A 70 -10.81 3.09 -7.19
CA ARG A 70 -9.99 1.89 -6.99
C ARG A 70 -9.09 1.54 -8.18
N LEU A 71 -9.53 1.79 -9.42
CA LEU A 71 -8.68 1.61 -10.61
C LEU A 71 -7.52 2.62 -10.59
N ALA A 72 -7.79 3.85 -10.15
CA ALA A 72 -6.74 4.85 -9.92
C ALA A 72 -5.78 4.48 -8.78
N LEU A 73 -6.23 3.72 -7.77
CA LEU A 73 -5.37 3.18 -6.70
C LEU A 73 -4.56 1.97 -7.15
N ARG A 74 -5.11 1.13 -8.03
CA ARG A 74 -4.40 -0.02 -8.60
C ARG A 74 -3.24 0.35 -9.50
N LEU A 75 -3.25 1.56 -10.09
CA LEU A 75 -2.06 2.12 -10.75
C LEU A 75 -0.84 2.18 -9.81
N ALA A 76 -1.04 2.26 -8.50
CA ALA A 76 0.04 2.23 -7.50
C ALA A 76 0.51 0.82 -7.09
N GLY A 77 -0.07 -0.24 -7.66
CA GLY A 77 0.40 -1.62 -7.51
C GLY A 77 1.26 -2.06 -8.69
N ALA A 78 2.36 -2.76 -8.44
CA ALA A 78 3.25 -3.25 -9.50
C ALA A 78 2.64 -4.41 -10.33
N GLY A 79 2.60 -4.28 -11.66
CA GLY A 79 2.23 -5.35 -12.61
C GLY A 79 1.73 -4.85 -13.99
N HIS A 80 1.47 -5.79 -14.92
CA HIS A 80 0.90 -5.51 -16.27
C HIS A 80 -0.48 -4.82 -16.24
N THR A 81 -1.11 -4.76 -15.07
CA THR A 81 -2.40 -4.10 -14.82
C THR A 81 -2.34 -2.59 -15.10
N ALA A 82 -1.20 -1.91 -14.89
CA ALA A 82 -1.09 -0.47 -15.08
C ALA A 82 -1.34 -0.04 -16.55
N GLN A 83 -0.85 -0.83 -17.51
CA GLN A 83 -1.02 -0.56 -18.94
C GLN A 83 -2.49 -0.75 -19.38
N GLU A 84 -3.17 -1.75 -18.83
CA GLU A 84 -4.61 -1.95 -19.03
C GLU A 84 -5.44 -0.83 -18.38
N MET A 85 -5.04 -0.31 -17.21
CA MET A 85 -5.69 0.86 -16.61
C MET A 85 -5.57 2.10 -17.50
N ILE A 86 -4.40 2.33 -18.11
CA ILE A 86 -4.24 3.43 -19.08
C ILE A 86 -5.17 3.20 -20.28
N ALA A 87 -5.27 1.97 -20.78
CA ALA A 87 -6.20 1.64 -21.85
C ALA A 87 -7.67 1.90 -21.45
N VAL A 88 -8.08 1.54 -20.23
CA VAL A 88 -9.41 1.84 -19.66
C VAL A 88 -9.66 3.35 -19.63
N ALA A 89 -8.68 4.13 -19.17
CA ALA A 89 -8.76 5.59 -19.12
C ALA A 89 -8.98 6.19 -20.52
N LEU A 90 -8.26 5.68 -21.52
CA LEU A 90 -8.40 6.14 -22.91
C LEU A 90 -9.76 5.76 -23.51
N VAL A 91 -10.25 4.54 -23.26
CA VAL A 91 -11.61 4.13 -23.67
C VAL A 91 -12.65 5.04 -23.04
N TYR A 92 -12.53 5.34 -21.75
CA TYR A 92 -13.43 6.27 -21.07
C TYR A 92 -13.43 7.65 -21.73
N SER A 93 -12.24 8.20 -22.02
CA SER A 93 -12.13 9.51 -22.65
C SER A 93 -12.71 9.55 -24.06
N HIS A 94 -12.53 8.50 -24.86
CA HIS A 94 -13.19 8.41 -26.17
C HIS A 94 -14.72 8.35 -26.03
N CYS A 95 -15.22 7.56 -25.08
CA CYS A 95 -16.64 7.45 -24.75
C CYS A 95 -17.25 8.77 -24.21
N LYS A 96 -16.44 9.60 -23.55
CA LYS A 96 -16.83 10.94 -23.11
C LYS A 96 -17.07 11.89 -24.29
N ASP A 97 -16.20 11.84 -25.30
CA ASP A 97 -16.24 12.73 -26.47
C ASP A 97 -17.14 12.18 -27.60
N ALA A 98 -17.60 10.94 -27.48
CA ALA A 98 -18.49 10.29 -28.44
C ALA A 98 -19.85 10.99 -28.54
N SER A 99 -20.33 11.14 -29.78
CA SER A 99 -21.66 11.68 -30.08
C SER A 99 -22.76 10.63 -29.90
N ASP A 100 -24.00 11.10 -29.74
CA ASP A 100 -25.19 10.24 -29.73
C ASP A 100 -25.27 9.45 -31.06
N GLY A 101 -25.12 8.13 -30.98
CA GLY A 101 -25.16 7.23 -32.16
C GLY A 101 -23.80 6.86 -32.75
N ASP A 102 -22.69 7.15 -32.06
CA ASP A 102 -21.38 6.58 -32.38
C ASP A 102 -21.47 5.04 -32.47
N LYS A 103 -20.87 4.47 -33.52
CA LYS A 103 -20.93 3.03 -33.83
C LYS A 103 -19.83 2.22 -33.15
N VAL A 104 -18.86 2.90 -32.54
CA VAL A 104 -17.67 2.34 -31.92
C VAL A 104 -17.69 2.63 -30.43
N TRP A 105 -17.74 3.92 -30.08
CA TRP A 105 -17.63 4.39 -28.70
C TRP A 105 -19.01 4.51 -28.07
N LEU A 106 -19.09 4.18 -26.78
CA LEU A 106 -20.34 4.21 -26.02
C LEU A 106 -20.51 5.59 -25.35
N PRO A 107 -21.49 6.42 -25.78
CA PRO A 107 -21.56 7.82 -25.34
C PRO A 107 -21.96 7.96 -23.88
N LEU A 108 -21.07 8.50 -23.05
CA LEU A 108 -21.30 8.67 -21.61
C LEU A 108 -22.42 9.65 -21.24
N ARG A 109 -22.92 10.43 -22.22
CA ARG A 109 -24.11 11.26 -22.05
C ARG A 109 -25.40 10.44 -21.92
N GLU A 110 -25.41 9.22 -22.47
CA GLU A 110 -26.58 8.32 -22.51
C GLU A 110 -26.43 7.10 -21.59
N GLY A 111 -25.25 6.86 -21.02
CA GLY A 111 -25.00 5.71 -20.14
C GLY A 111 -23.77 5.87 -19.25
N PHE A 112 -23.52 4.85 -18.42
CA PHE A 112 -22.45 4.86 -17.42
C PHE A 112 -21.75 3.51 -17.33
N PHE A 113 -20.50 3.50 -16.86
CA PHE A 113 -19.71 2.29 -16.65
C PHE A 113 -19.81 1.76 -15.22
N ILE A 114 -19.68 0.44 -15.11
CA ILE A 114 -19.54 -0.32 -13.87
C ILE A 114 -18.29 -1.20 -14.02
N PRO A 115 -17.24 -0.99 -13.24
CA PRO A 115 -16.10 -1.90 -13.22
C PRO A 115 -16.49 -3.21 -12.56
N LEU A 116 -16.32 -4.33 -13.26
CA LEU A 116 -16.81 -5.62 -12.75
C LEU A 116 -16.00 -6.12 -11.55
N ASP A 117 -14.77 -5.65 -11.42
CA ASP A 117 -13.92 -5.85 -10.25
C ASP A 117 -14.46 -5.20 -8.97
N ASP A 118 -15.26 -4.14 -9.11
CA ASP A 118 -15.85 -3.47 -7.95
C ASP A 118 -17.10 -4.19 -7.41
N VAL A 119 -17.71 -5.03 -8.24
CA VAL A 119 -18.94 -5.76 -7.97
C VAL A 119 -18.77 -7.26 -8.19
N PRO A 120 -17.78 -7.89 -7.50
CA PRO A 120 -17.47 -9.29 -7.75
C PRO A 120 -18.64 -10.21 -7.41
N GLU A 121 -19.57 -9.79 -6.55
CA GLU A 121 -20.75 -10.59 -6.24
C GLU A 121 -21.72 -10.72 -7.43
N LEU A 122 -21.59 -9.92 -8.50
CA LEU A 122 -22.43 -10.04 -9.72
C LEU A 122 -22.11 -11.35 -10.45
N PHE A 123 -20.88 -11.82 -10.30
CA PHE A 123 -20.30 -12.93 -11.05
C PHE A 123 -19.75 -14.05 -10.15
N ARG A 124 -19.95 -13.97 -8.82
CA ARG A 124 -19.57 -15.04 -7.87
C ARG A 124 -20.76 -15.90 -7.44
N GLU A 125 -20.50 -17.20 -7.26
CA GLU A 125 -21.34 -18.13 -6.51
C GLU A 125 -20.99 -18.06 -5.00
N SER A 126 -21.99 -18.03 -4.12
CA SER A 126 -21.76 -17.99 -2.67
C SER A 126 -20.95 -19.20 -2.19
N GLY A 127 -19.84 -18.97 -1.48
CA GLY A 127 -19.11 -20.00 -0.73
C GLY A 127 -17.88 -20.64 -1.40
N LYS A 128 -17.44 -20.20 -2.58
CA LYS A 128 -16.18 -20.66 -3.20
C LYS A 128 -15.04 -19.65 -3.03
N ALA A 129 -13.85 -20.16 -2.66
CA ALA A 129 -12.64 -19.35 -2.57
C ALA A 129 -12.20 -18.80 -3.94
N ILE A 130 -11.59 -17.62 -3.92
CA ILE A 130 -11.05 -16.94 -5.11
C ILE A 130 -9.98 -17.85 -5.74
N LYS A 131 -10.26 -18.38 -6.94
CA LYS A 131 -9.20 -18.89 -7.81
C LYS A 131 -8.64 -17.72 -8.59
N ASP A 132 -7.32 -17.53 -8.57
CA ASP A 132 -6.65 -16.58 -9.46
C ASP A 132 -7.01 -16.92 -10.91
N GLY A 133 -7.50 -15.92 -11.66
CA GLY A 133 -7.82 -16.05 -13.09
C GLY A 133 -9.28 -16.33 -13.45
N GLU A 134 -10.28 -15.93 -12.64
CA GLU A 134 -11.67 -15.92 -13.10
C GLU A 134 -11.81 -15.05 -14.37
N GLN A 135 -12.09 -15.70 -15.50
CA GLN A 135 -12.31 -15.10 -16.81
C GLN A 135 -13.58 -14.23 -16.77
N ARG A 136 -13.42 -12.95 -16.46
CA ARG A 136 -14.49 -11.93 -16.52
C ARG A 136 -14.04 -10.76 -17.37
N ALA A 137 -15.03 -10.01 -17.85
CA ALA A 137 -14.84 -8.76 -18.56
C ALA A 137 -14.39 -7.65 -17.59
N ASP A 138 -13.72 -6.62 -18.10
CA ASP A 138 -13.28 -5.48 -17.29
C ASP A 138 -14.42 -4.55 -16.87
N LEU A 139 -15.29 -4.17 -17.82
CA LEU A 139 -16.34 -3.17 -17.62
C LEU A 139 -17.70 -3.65 -18.12
N LEU A 140 -18.75 -3.14 -17.48
CA LEU A 140 -20.13 -3.19 -17.96
C LEU A 140 -20.62 -1.78 -18.22
N TYR A 141 -21.03 -1.50 -19.46
CA TYR A 141 -21.70 -0.27 -19.81
C TYR A 141 -23.22 -0.44 -19.75
N VAL A 142 -23.88 0.52 -19.12
CA VAL A 142 -25.32 0.52 -18.91
C VAL A 142 -25.93 1.78 -19.51
N SER A 143 -26.92 1.61 -20.38
CA SER A 143 -27.66 2.74 -20.97
C SER A 143 -29.15 2.44 -21.05
N VAL A 144 -29.97 3.50 -21.08
CA VAL A 144 -31.41 3.39 -21.29
C VAL A 144 -31.82 4.30 -22.46
N PRO A 145 -31.93 3.75 -23.69
CA PRO A 145 -32.33 4.53 -24.86
C PRO A 145 -33.70 5.18 -24.70
N LYS A 146 -34.01 6.19 -25.52
CA LYS A 146 -35.30 6.92 -25.45
C LYS A 146 -36.51 6.01 -25.75
N ARG A 147 -36.27 4.90 -26.44
CA ARG A 147 -37.23 3.84 -26.75
C ARG A 147 -36.59 2.49 -26.45
N GLY A 148 -37.28 1.65 -25.69
CA GLY A 148 -36.78 0.34 -25.24
C GLY A 148 -36.45 0.32 -23.75
N GLY A 149 -35.96 -0.83 -23.28
CA GLY A 149 -35.54 -1.03 -21.89
C GLY A 149 -34.04 -0.85 -21.68
N LEU A 150 -33.56 -1.30 -20.52
CA LEU A 150 -32.15 -1.31 -20.15
C LEU A 150 -31.29 -2.03 -21.20
N ARG A 151 -30.15 -1.44 -21.58
CA ARG A 151 -29.15 -2.07 -22.45
C ARG A 151 -27.83 -2.25 -21.71
N LEU A 152 -27.22 -3.41 -21.92
CA LEU A 152 -25.99 -3.82 -21.27
C LEU A 152 -24.95 -4.21 -22.31
N SER A 153 -23.75 -3.66 -22.18
CA SER A 153 -22.61 -3.99 -23.03
C SER A 153 -21.44 -4.44 -22.15
N PHE A 154 -21.02 -5.69 -22.30
CA PHE A 154 -19.83 -6.23 -21.65
C PHE A 154 -18.60 -5.85 -22.47
N ILE A 155 -17.59 -5.33 -21.78
CA ILE A 155 -16.42 -4.71 -22.39
C ILE A 155 -15.16 -5.28 -21.79
N GLU A 156 -14.29 -5.80 -22.64
CA GLU A 156 -12.93 -6.22 -22.28
C GLU A 156 -11.91 -5.30 -22.94
N ILE A 157 -10.88 -4.93 -22.19
CA ILE A 157 -9.87 -3.94 -22.61
C ILE A 157 -8.49 -4.55 -22.44
N LYS A 158 -7.76 -4.70 -23.56
CA LYS A 158 -6.40 -5.25 -23.55
C LYS A 158 -5.36 -4.27 -24.07
N PHE A 159 -4.16 -4.34 -23.49
CA PHE A 159 -2.99 -3.63 -23.99
C PHE A 159 -2.08 -4.57 -24.80
N ARG A 160 -1.58 -4.07 -25.94
CA ARG A 160 -0.45 -4.68 -26.66
C ARG A 160 0.49 -3.60 -27.16
N ARG A 161 1.79 -3.79 -26.91
CA ARG A 161 2.83 -2.86 -27.38
C ARG A 161 2.95 -2.83 -28.91
N TYR A 162 2.91 -4.00 -29.54
CA TYR A 162 3.18 -4.16 -30.97
C TYR A 162 1.93 -4.49 -31.78
N LEU A 163 1.78 -3.87 -32.96
CA LEU A 163 0.65 -4.08 -33.88
C LEU A 163 0.46 -5.56 -34.26
N LYS A 164 1.56 -6.29 -34.48
CA LYS A 164 1.52 -7.72 -34.81
C LYS A 164 0.84 -8.54 -33.71
N THR A 165 1.13 -8.22 -32.45
CA THR A 165 0.53 -8.91 -31.29
C THR A 165 -0.86 -8.43 -30.95
N ALA A 166 -1.23 -7.21 -31.34
CA ALA A 166 -2.56 -6.64 -31.13
C ALA A 166 -3.65 -7.30 -31.99
N ARG A 167 -3.27 -7.98 -33.08
CA ARG A 167 -4.16 -8.73 -33.97
C ARG A 167 -3.98 -10.24 -33.89
N ALA A 168 -3.29 -10.72 -32.87
CA ALA A 168 -2.99 -12.15 -32.73
C ALA A 168 -4.27 -12.93 -32.37
N ALA A 169 -4.50 -14.07 -33.02
CA ALA A 169 -5.75 -14.82 -32.89
C ALA A 169 -6.01 -15.34 -31.47
N ASP A 170 -4.95 -15.71 -30.75
CA ASP A 170 -4.98 -16.12 -29.34
C ASP A 170 -5.48 -15.00 -28.42
N LEU A 171 -5.06 -13.75 -28.66
CA LEU A 171 -5.55 -12.59 -27.93
C LEU A 171 -7.04 -12.36 -28.19
N LEU A 172 -7.46 -12.40 -29.46
CA LEU A 172 -8.86 -12.17 -29.83
C LEU A 172 -9.77 -13.25 -29.22
N GLN A 173 -9.33 -14.50 -29.26
CA GLN A 173 -10.02 -15.61 -28.62
C GLN A 173 -10.11 -15.44 -27.09
N THR A 174 -9.04 -14.95 -26.45
CA THR A 174 -9.04 -14.69 -25.00
C THR A 174 -10.07 -13.61 -24.64
N VAL A 175 -10.11 -12.52 -25.40
CA VAL A 175 -11.08 -11.43 -25.23
C VAL A 175 -12.51 -11.95 -25.38
N ASP A 176 -12.79 -12.72 -26.42
CA ASP A 176 -14.12 -13.30 -26.66
C ASP A 176 -14.53 -14.27 -25.54
N GLN A 177 -13.62 -15.12 -25.07
CA GLN A 177 -13.86 -16.05 -23.95
C GLN A 177 -14.19 -15.33 -22.65
N GLN A 178 -13.48 -14.26 -22.30
CA GLN A 178 -13.75 -13.48 -21.08
C GLN A 178 -15.11 -12.78 -21.12
N ILE A 179 -15.48 -12.23 -22.28
CA ILE A 179 -16.78 -11.59 -22.49
C ILE A 179 -17.89 -12.64 -22.44
N ASP A 180 -17.71 -13.78 -23.12
CA ASP A 180 -18.72 -14.83 -23.15
C ASP A 180 -18.92 -15.46 -21.76
N ALA A 181 -17.85 -15.71 -21.02
CA ALA A 181 -17.94 -16.15 -19.63
C ALA A 181 -18.78 -15.18 -18.78
N SER A 182 -18.59 -13.88 -18.94
CA SER A 182 -19.38 -12.85 -18.25
C SER A 182 -20.86 -12.88 -18.64
N CYS A 183 -21.15 -13.05 -19.94
CA CYS A 183 -22.50 -13.23 -20.45
C CYS A 183 -23.18 -14.50 -19.89
N GLN A 184 -22.43 -15.61 -19.79
CA GLN A 184 -22.94 -16.86 -19.23
C GLN A 184 -23.24 -16.73 -17.74
N TYR A 185 -22.42 -16.01 -16.97
CA TYR A 185 -22.71 -15.71 -15.57
C TYR A 185 -23.98 -14.86 -15.43
N TRP A 186 -24.17 -13.87 -16.30
CA TRP A 186 -25.40 -13.09 -16.34
C TRP A 186 -26.64 -13.98 -16.56
N GLU A 187 -26.57 -14.89 -17.54
CA GLU A 187 -27.66 -15.84 -17.83
C GLU A 187 -27.93 -16.80 -16.66
N LYS A 188 -26.90 -17.28 -15.96
CA LYS A 188 -27.09 -18.12 -14.76
C LYS A 188 -27.85 -17.41 -13.65
N ARG A 189 -27.74 -16.08 -13.57
CA ARG A 189 -28.26 -15.27 -12.46
C ARG A 189 -29.63 -14.66 -12.74
N PHE A 190 -29.89 -14.29 -13.99
CA PHE A 190 -31.12 -13.62 -14.41
C PHE A 190 -31.92 -14.40 -15.46
N GLY A 191 -31.33 -15.43 -16.06
CA GLY A 191 -31.91 -16.21 -17.14
C GLY A 191 -33.05 -17.14 -16.73
N ALA A 192 -33.57 -17.91 -17.68
CA ALA A 192 -34.78 -18.70 -17.48
C ALA A 192 -34.64 -19.76 -16.37
N LYS A 193 -33.44 -20.31 -16.19
CA LYS A 193 -33.15 -21.42 -15.26
C LYS A 193 -33.08 -21.02 -13.78
N THR A 194 -32.92 -19.73 -13.47
CA THR A 194 -32.84 -19.25 -12.08
C THR A 194 -34.23 -19.23 -11.44
N SER A 195 -34.34 -19.65 -10.18
CA SER A 195 -35.64 -19.69 -9.48
C SER A 195 -36.25 -18.30 -9.29
N ALA A 196 -37.57 -18.22 -9.12
CA ALA A 196 -38.27 -16.94 -8.95
C ALA A 196 -37.84 -16.19 -7.67
N LEU A 197 -37.49 -16.92 -6.61
CA LEU A 197 -37.00 -16.35 -5.36
C LEU A 197 -35.61 -15.74 -5.55
N GLU A 198 -34.67 -16.50 -6.11
CA GLU A 198 -33.31 -16.02 -6.42
C GLU A 198 -33.34 -14.81 -7.35
N LYS A 199 -34.17 -14.84 -8.41
CA LYS A 199 -34.38 -13.70 -9.30
C LYS A 199 -34.82 -12.44 -8.56
N THR A 200 -35.64 -12.57 -7.52
CA THR A 200 -36.11 -11.42 -6.74
C THR A 200 -34.96 -10.78 -5.95
N VAL A 201 -34.15 -11.61 -5.29
CA VAL A 201 -32.95 -11.16 -4.55
C VAL A 201 -31.93 -10.53 -5.51
N HIS A 202 -31.66 -11.20 -6.63
CA HIS A 202 -30.71 -10.71 -7.64
C HIS A 202 -31.14 -9.37 -8.26
N ARG A 203 -32.44 -9.13 -8.48
CA ARG A 203 -32.95 -7.85 -8.99
C ARG A 203 -32.78 -6.71 -8.01
N ALA A 204 -33.12 -6.92 -6.73
CA ALA A 204 -32.94 -5.90 -5.70
C ALA A 204 -31.46 -5.53 -5.56
N TRP A 205 -30.59 -6.53 -5.61
CA TRP A 205 -29.15 -6.35 -5.53
C TRP A 205 -28.57 -5.65 -6.78
N LEU A 206 -28.97 -6.06 -7.99
CA LEU A 206 -28.61 -5.38 -9.24
C LEU A 206 -29.04 -3.91 -9.21
N ALA A 207 -30.26 -3.63 -8.76
CA ALA A 207 -30.76 -2.26 -8.66
C ALA A 207 -29.92 -1.38 -7.73
N ARG A 208 -29.41 -1.92 -6.63
CA ARG A 208 -28.51 -1.18 -5.72
C ARG A 208 -27.22 -0.76 -6.46
N ILE A 209 -26.60 -1.67 -7.19
CA ILE A 209 -25.40 -1.38 -7.99
C ILE A 209 -25.69 -0.37 -9.09
N LEU A 210 -26.75 -0.60 -9.88
CA LEU A 210 -27.11 0.29 -10.98
C LEU A 210 -27.38 1.71 -10.49
N ARG A 211 -28.10 1.88 -9.36
CA ARG A 211 -28.37 3.20 -8.76
C ARG A 211 -27.08 3.88 -8.30
N PHE A 212 -26.16 3.13 -7.70
CA PHE A 212 -24.89 3.67 -7.24
C PHE A 212 -24.08 4.24 -8.41
N TYR A 213 -23.85 3.43 -9.45
CA TYR A 213 -23.06 3.85 -10.61
C TYR A 213 -23.79 4.85 -11.52
N ALA A 214 -25.12 4.82 -11.58
CA ALA A 214 -25.89 5.88 -12.25
C ALA A 214 -25.68 7.24 -11.57
N ARG A 215 -25.73 7.29 -10.22
CA ARG A 215 -25.44 8.52 -9.45
C ARG A 215 -24.00 8.97 -9.64
N LYS A 216 -23.04 8.04 -9.72
CA LYS A 216 -21.64 8.34 -10.04
C LYS A 216 -21.52 8.92 -11.45
N GLY A 217 -22.11 8.28 -12.45
CA GLY A 217 -22.16 8.78 -13.84
C GLY A 217 -22.71 10.20 -13.92
N ARG A 218 -23.78 10.51 -13.17
CA ARG A 218 -24.39 11.85 -13.10
C ARG A 218 -23.44 12.92 -12.55
N ARG A 219 -22.55 12.57 -11.61
CA ARG A 219 -21.51 13.51 -11.12
C ARG A 219 -20.44 13.80 -12.16
N HIS A 220 -20.36 13.00 -13.22
CA HIS A 220 -19.37 13.14 -14.29
C HIS A 220 -20.03 13.59 -15.60
N HIS A 221 -20.42 12.65 -16.48
CA HIS A 221 -20.83 12.97 -17.86
C HIS A 221 -22.22 12.46 -18.27
N LEU A 222 -22.93 11.74 -17.39
CA LEU A 222 -24.29 11.25 -17.66
C LEU A 222 -25.29 12.41 -17.63
N SER A 223 -26.08 12.56 -18.69
CA SER A 223 -27.11 13.60 -18.75
C SER A 223 -28.23 13.35 -17.74
N GLU A 224 -28.86 14.42 -17.25
CA GLU A 224 -29.98 14.30 -16.31
C GLU A 224 -31.14 13.49 -16.91
N ASP A 225 -31.45 13.69 -18.20
CA ASP A 225 -32.49 12.93 -18.91
C ASP A 225 -32.19 11.43 -19.00
N ALA A 226 -30.92 11.05 -19.25
CA ALA A 226 -30.50 9.66 -19.25
C ALA A 226 -30.51 9.06 -17.83
N PHE A 227 -30.08 9.84 -16.83
CA PHE A 227 -30.14 9.43 -15.42
C PHE A 227 -31.58 9.15 -14.95
N GLN A 228 -32.53 10.05 -15.26
CA GLN A 228 -33.94 9.87 -14.90
C GLN A 228 -34.59 8.67 -15.63
N ARG A 229 -34.21 8.42 -16.89
CA ARG A 229 -34.60 7.20 -17.61
C ARG A 229 -34.03 5.94 -16.93
N ALA A 230 -32.75 5.95 -16.58
CA ALA A 230 -32.10 4.84 -15.89
C ALA A 230 -32.77 4.54 -14.54
N MET A 231 -33.02 5.55 -13.71
CA MET A 231 -33.69 5.38 -12.42
C MET A 231 -35.09 4.77 -12.55
N ARG A 232 -35.89 5.26 -13.51
CA ARG A 232 -37.22 4.70 -13.79
C ARG A 232 -37.16 3.23 -14.22
N GLU A 233 -36.25 2.89 -15.11
CA GLU A 233 -36.13 1.51 -15.60
C GLU A 233 -35.61 0.56 -14.50
N ILE A 234 -34.68 1.02 -13.65
CA ILE A 234 -34.23 0.27 -12.47
C ILE A 234 -35.41 0.00 -11.52
N ASP A 235 -36.28 0.97 -11.28
CA ASP A 235 -37.46 0.78 -10.43
C ASP A 235 -38.43 -0.25 -11.01
N ARG A 236 -38.62 -0.25 -12.34
CA ARG A 236 -39.45 -1.25 -13.04
C ARG A 236 -38.88 -2.67 -12.91
N ILE A 237 -37.56 -2.82 -12.96
CA ILE A 237 -36.89 -4.11 -12.72
C ILE A 237 -37.15 -4.60 -11.28
N VAL A 238 -37.03 -3.72 -10.28
CA VAL A 238 -37.30 -4.07 -8.86
C VAL A 238 -38.76 -4.47 -8.64
N ARG A 239 -39.70 -3.75 -9.26
CA ARG A 239 -41.14 -4.03 -9.19
C ARG A 239 -41.59 -5.25 -10.00
N LYS A 240 -40.65 -5.91 -10.70
CA LYS A 240 -40.92 -7.03 -11.61
C LYS A 240 -41.85 -6.68 -12.78
N GLU A 241 -41.87 -5.41 -13.19
CA GLU A 241 -42.61 -4.97 -14.37
C GLU A 241 -41.84 -5.27 -15.67
N VAL A 242 -40.51 -5.39 -15.56
CA VAL A 242 -39.59 -5.73 -16.67
C VAL A 242 -38.50 -6.66 -16.15
N ASP A 243 -38.05 -7.57 -17.00
CA ASP A 243 -36.91 -8.44 -16.70
C ASP A 243 -35.59 -7.79 -17.16
N PRO A 244 -34.46 -8.03 -16.47
CA PRO A 244 -33.16 -7.64 -16.97
C PRO A 244 -32.88 -8.24 -18.37
N PRO A 245 -32.02 -7.61 -19.19
CA PRO A 245 -31.76 -8.07 -20.56
C PRO A 245 -31.34 -9.53 -20.61
N ALA A 246 -31.91 -10.28 -21.57
CA ALA A 246 -31.55 -11.67 -21.82
C ALA A 246 -30.16 -11.75 -22.49
N ILE A 247 -29.51 -12.92 -22.43
CA ILE A 247 -28.17 -13.13 -23.00
C ILE A 247 -28.02 -12.71 -24.47
N ASN A 248 -29.10 -12.84 -25.26
CA ASN A 248 -29.12 -12.48 -26.68
C ASN A 248 -29.17 -10.96 -26.91
N ASP A 249 -29.62 -10.20 -25.91
CA ASP A 249 -29.69 -8.73 -25.97
C ASP A 249 -28.41 -8.08 -25.41
N LEU A 250 -27.48 -8.87 -24.85
CA LEU A 250 -26.19 -8.40 -24.34
C LEU A 250 -25.23 -8.09 -25.49
N GLN A 251 -24.70 -6.87 -25.48
CA GLN A 251 -23.65 -6.49 -26.43
C GLN A 251 -22.28 -6.92 -25.93
N ARG A 252 -21.45 -7.39 -26.86
CA ARG A 252 -20.10 -7.93 -26.59
C ARG A 252 -19.09 -7.05 -27.32
N LEU A 253 -18.26 -6.32 -26.57
CA LEU A 253 -17.32 -5.35 -27.12
C LEU A 253 -15.90 -5.57 -26.59
N GLY A 254 -14.91 -5.59 -27.47
CA GLY A 254 -13.50 -5.65 -27.10
C GLY A 254 -12.77 -4.39 -27.57
N PHE A 255 -11.91 -3.84 -26.74
CA PHE A 255 -11.00 -2.75 -27.13
C PHE A 255 -9.56 -3.16 -26.90
N ILE A 256 -8.74 -3.06 -27.95
CA ILE A 256 -7.31 -3.33 -27.88
C ILE A 256 -6.58 -2.01 -28.08
N PHE A 257 -5.90 -1.57 -27.03
CA PHE A 257 -5.05 -0.39 -27.09
C PHE A 257 -3.65 -0.78 -27.58
N CYS A 258 -3.18 -0.12 -28.63
CA CYS A 258 -1.85 -0.32 -29.20
C CYS A 258 -1.18 1.03 -29.51
N PRO A 259 -0.08 1.39 -28.83
CA PRO A 259 0.65 2.64 -29.08
C PRO A 259 1.17 2.79 -30.51
N GLU A 260 1.53 1.67 -31.17
CA GLU A 260 1.99 1.67 -32.57
C GLU A 260 0.87 1.96 -33.58
N TYR A 261 -0.41 1.86 -33.17
CA TYR A 261 -1.51 2.19 -34.05
C TYR A 261 -1.65 3.71 -34.22
N GLN A 262 -1.20 4.22 -35.36
CA GLN A 262 -1.24 5.66 -35.70
C GLN A 262 -2.57 6.11 -36.34
N GLY A 263 -3.58 5.22 -36.42
CA GLY A 263 -4.88 5.57 -36.99
C GLY A 263 -5.63 6.57 -36.10
N ARG A 264 -6.21 7.60 -36.72
CA ARG A 264 -7.02 8.62 -36.02
C ARG A 264 -8.38 8.10 -35.54
N SER A 265 -8.87 7.03 -36.17
CA SER A 265 -10.12 6.37 -35.83
C SER A 265 -9.85 4.89 -35.54
N PRO A 266 -10.63 4.24 -34.66
CA PRO A 266 -10.46 2.83 -34.38
C PRO A 266 -10.65 1.95 -35.62
N SER A 267 -9.86 0.88 -35.72
CA SER A 267 -9.98 -0.16 -36.75
C SER A 267 -10.74 -1.35 -36.18
N ASP A 268 -11.76 -1.81 -36.90
CA ASP A 268 -12.40 -3.10 -36.62
C ASP A 268 -11.39 -4.24 -36.87
N ILE A 269 -11.38 -5.25 -36.00
CA ILE A 269 -10.65 -6.50 -36.19
C ILE A 269 -11.66 -7.62 -36.41
N HIS A 270 -11.76 -8.10 -37.64
CA HIS A 270 -12.61 -9.26 -37.97
C HIS A 270 -11.99 -10.54 -37.39
N HIS A 271 -12.79 -11.32 -36.68
CA HIS A 271 -12.41 -12.61 -36.11
C HIS A 271 -13.64 -13.53 -35.99
N ASP A 272 -13.42 -14.82 -35.74
CA ASP A 272 -14.47 -15.85 -35.72
C ASP A 272 -15.18 -15.97 -34.34
N GLY A 273 -15.35 -14.85 -33.64
CA GLY A 273 -15.99 -14.77 -32.32
C GLY A 273 -17.19 -13.84 -32.30
N ALA A 274 -17.96 -13.88 -31.21
CA ALA A 274 -19.21 -13.13 -31.09
C ALA A 274 -19.00 -11.66 -30.69
N ALA A 275 -17.86 -11.31 -30.09
CA ALA A 275 -17.53 -9.96 -29.67
C ALA A 275 -17.09 -9.06 -30.84
N LYS A 276 -17.52 -7.80 -30.86
CA LYS A 276 -16.97 -6.83 -31.80
C LYS A 276 -15.70 -6.22 -31.21
N ILE A 277 -14.56 -6.47 -31.85
CA ILE A 277 -13.24 -6.05 -31.32
C ILE A 277 -12.67 -4.88 -32.14
N TRP A 278 -12.26 -3.84 -31.45
CA TRP A 278 -11.70 -2.61 -32.03
C TRP A 278 -10.26 -2.39 -31.59
N LEU A 279 -9.40 -2.04 -32.54
CA LEU A 279 -8.03 -1.58 -32.31
C LEU A 279 -7.99 -0.05 -32.31
N PHE A 280 -7.37 0.55 -31.31
CA PHE A 280 -7.19 2.01 -31.25
C PHE A 280 -5.82 2.40 -30.68
N GLY A 281 -5.46 3.66 -30.88
CA GLY A 281 -4.15 4.23 -30.56
C GLY A 281 -4.23 5.49 -29.69
N PRO A 282 -3.10 6.15 -29.40
CA PRO A 282 -3.00 7.19 -28.37
C PRO A 282 -3.49 8.57 -28.80
N ALA A 283 -4.19 8.69 -29.94
CA ALA A 283 -4.50 9.97 -30.59
C ALA A 283 -5.31 10.95 -29.73
N ILE A 284 -6.04 10.47 -28.72
CA ILE A 284 -6.82 11.31 -27.79
C ILE A 284 -5.98 11.96 -26.69
N LEU A 285 -4.71 11.52 -26.50
CA LEU A 285 -3.84 12.16 -25.53
C LEU A 285 -3.60 13.63 -25.90
N PRO A 286 -3.76 14.57 -24.95
CA PRO A 286 -3.58 16.00 -25.21
C PRO A 286 -2.24 16.37 -25.84
N GLU A 287 -1.17 15.66 -25.49
CA GLU A 287 0.19 15.92 -25.97
C GLU A 287 0.81 14.68 -26.61
N SER A 288 1.24 14.82 -27.86
CA SER A 288 1.94 13.78 -28.61
C SER A 288 3.45 13.84 -28.34
N PRO A 289 4.18 12.71 -28.35
CA PRO A 289 5.65 12.71 -28.26
C PRO A 289 6.33 13.57 -29.36
N ALA A 290 5.64 13.85 -30.47
CA ALA A 290 6.15 14.70 -31.54
C ALA A 290 6.15 16.22 -31.23
N SER A 291 5.49 16.67 -30.16
CA SER A 291 5.41 18.10 -29.80
C SER A 291 6.64 18.63 -29.03
N LEU A 292 7.65 17.79 -28.80
CA LEU A 292 8.94 18.20 -28.20
C LEU A 292 10.01 18.57 -29.25
N THR A 293 9.61 18.94 -30.48
CA THR A 293 10.49 19.64 -31.41
C THR A 293 10.59 21.12 -31.02
N VAL A 294 11.58 21.42 -30.18
CA VAL A 294 12.38 22.65 -30.21
C VAL A 294 11.58 23.94 -30.49
N GLU A 295 10.95 24.51 -29.46
CA GLU A 295 10.92 25.97 -29.38
C GLU A 295 12.30 26.42 -28.90
N LEU A 296 13.22 26.58 -29.87
CA LEU A 296 14.38 27.45 -29.72
C LEU A 296 13.82 28.82 -29.33
N ALA A 297 13.95 29.17 -28.05
CA ALA A 297 13.81 30.54 -27.60
C ALA A 297 14.70 31.39 -28.50
N LYS A 298 14.06 32.30 -29.23
CA LYS A 298 14.71 33.33 -30.02
C LYS A 298 15.74 34.05 -29.13
N PRO A 299 17.00 34.21 -29.55
CA PRO A 299 17.94 35.03 -28.81
C PRO A 299 17.52 36.49 -28.96
N ASP A 300 17.12 37.12 -27.86
CA ASP A 300 16.95 38.56 -27.83
C ASP A 300 18.31 39.26 -27.97
N PRO A 301 18.37 40.40 -28.67
CA PRO A 301 19.61 41.03 -29.10
C PRO A 301 20.34 41.79 -27.98
N LEU A 302 21.67 41.64 -27.99
CA LEU A 302 22.65 42.38 -27.20
C LEU A 302 22.59 43.91 -27.40
N SER A 303 22.89 44.64 -26.33
CA SER A 303 23.43 46.01 -26.29
C SER A 303 24.04 46.30 -24.91
N PRO A 304 25.06 47.16 -24.77
CA PRO A 304 26.48 46.78 -24.91
C PRO A 304 27.39 47.17 -23.72
N LEU A 305 28.64 46.67 -23.82
CA LEU A 305 29.89 46.95 -23.09
C LEU A 305 30.04 48.28 -22.34
N VAL A 306 30.66 48.22 -21.14
CA VAL A 306 31.92 48.91 -20.69
C VAL A 306 32.42 48.14 -19.44
N GLY A 307 33.69 47.86 -19.13
CA GLY A 307 34.98 48.21 -19.71
C GLY A 307 36.10 47.29 -19.19
N ALA A 308 37.28 47.52 -19.75
CA ALA A 308 38.45 46.65 -19.77
C ALA A 308 39.26 46.55 -18.46
N GLY A 309 40.04 45.47 -18.35
CA GLY A 309 41.18 45.37 -17.43
C GLY A 309 41.90 44.02 -17.59
N GLN A 310 43.06 44.05 -18.24
CA GLN A 310 43.91 42.93 -18.66
C GLN A 310 44.60 42.17 -17.50
N GLY A 311 45.06 40.94 -17.80
CA GLY A 311 46.21 40.32 -17.13
C GLY A 311 46.11 38.79 -17.05
N GLY A 312 46.81 38.09 -17.94
CA GLY A 312 46.73 36.64 -18.10
C GLY A 312 47.80 35.80 -17.37
N GLY A 313 47.72 34.49 -17.60
CA GLY A 313 48.84 33.54 -17.52
C GLY A 313 48.75 32.48 -16.41
N GLY A 314 48.84 31.20 -16.81
CA GLY A 314 49.42 30.14 -15.96
C GLY A 314 48.62 28.84 -15.82
N ILE A 315 49.06 27.80 -16.52
CA ILE A 315 48.65 26.39 -16.36
C ILE A 315 49.44 25.77 -15.20
N GLY A 316 48.82 24.91 -14.39
CA GLY A 316 49.53 23.92 -13.57
C GLY A 316 48.76 23.38 -12.36
N PRO A 317 48.55 22.06 -12.21
CA PRO A 317 47.76 21.47 -11.14
C PRO A 317 48.61 21.24 -9.87
N SER A 318 48.02 21.44 -8.70
CA SER A 318 48.58 20.90 -7.45
C SER A 318 47.46 20.67 -6.44
N GLY A 319 47.38 19.44 -5.92
CA GLY A 319 46.56 19.12 -4.78
C GLY A 319 47.23 19.57 -3.50
N THR A 320 46.44 19.92 -2.48
CA THR A 320 46.55 19.40 -1.12
C THR A 320 45.40 19.96 -0.27
N SER A 321 44.92 19.07 0.59
CA SER A 321 43.84 19.18 1.55
C SER A 321 43.86 20.39 2.48
N SER A 322 42.67 20.94 2.77
CA SER A 322 42.28 21.29 4.14
C SER A 322 40.75 21.33 4.32
N PRO A 323 40.26 21.09 5.55
CA PRO A 323 38.93 20.58 5.82
C PRO A 323 37.90 21.71 5.84
N LEU A 324 36.88 21.62 4.98
CA LEU A 324 35.69 22.46 5.10
C LEU A 324 34.81 21.88 6.21
N ALA A 325 34.91 22.53 7.37
CA ALA A 325 34.00 22.38 8.47
C ALA A 325 32.57 22.79 8.04
N ALA A 326 31.64 21.89 8.36
CA ALA A 326 30.30 22.16 8.85
C ALA A 326 29.45 23.19 8.09
N GLU A 327 28.75 22.73 7.04
CA GLU A 327 27.40 23.20 6.69
C GLU A 327 26.70 22.13 5.86
N GLY A 328 26.03 21.19 6.54
CA GLY A 328 25.37 20.04 5.92
C GLY A 328 24.67 19.13 6.93
N ARG A 329 24.04 19.69 7.98
CA ARG A 329 23.28 18.90 8.96
C ARG A 329 21.84 18.71 8.46
N GLY A 330 21.61 17.67 7.66
CA GLY A 330 20.26 17.31 7.23
C GLY A 330 20.04 15.84 6.92
N GLU A 331 21.09 15.05 6.66
CA GLU A 331 20.97 13.68 6.19
C GLU A 331 21.86 12.75 7.02
N ALA A 332 21.27 11.70 7.58
CA ALA A 332 22.04 10.69 8.29
C ALA A 332 22.59 9.67 7.29
N GLU A 333 23.91 9.70 7.09
CA GLU A 333 24.64 8.85 6.18
C GLU A 333 25.31 7.71 6.95
N ILE A 334 24.79 6.50 6.80
CA ILE A 334 25.27 5.32 7.51
C ILE A 334 26.07 4.45 6.55
N LEU A 335 27.35 4.25 6.84
CA LEU A 335 28.24 3.40 6.08
C LEU A 335 27.90 1.93 6.33
N LEU A 336 27.45 1.24 5.29
CA LEU A 336 27.20 -0.21 5.33
C LEU A 336 28.50 -1.01 5.08
N GLY A 337 29.41 -0.44 4.29
CA GLY A 337 30.65 -1.09 3.88
C GLY A 337 31.24 -0.47 2.62
N TYR A 338 32.09 -1.21 1.91
CA TYR A 338 32.80 -0.73 0.72
C TYR A 338 32.49 -1.61 -0.50
N ARG A 339 32.48 -1.02 -1.69
CA ARG A 339 32.27 -1.76 -2.94
C ARG A 339 33.50 -2.62 -3.24
N GLU A 340 33.29 -3.92 -3.50
CA GLU A 340 34.41 -4.85 -3.71
C GLU A 340 35.35 -4.48 -4.88
N THR A 341 34.82 -3.82 -5.91
CA THR A 341 35.57 -3.56 -7.14
C THR A 341 36.34 -2.24 -7.14
N THR A 342 35.91 -1.26 -6.34
CA THR A 342 36.42 0.12 -6.40
C THR A 342 36.73 0.71 -5.03
N ASP A 343 36.41 0.01 -3.94
CA ASP A 343 36.54 0.47 -2.56
C ASP A 343 35.73 1.75 -2.25
N ASP A 344 34.74 2.07 -3.09
CA ASP A 344 33.84 3.20 -2.86
C ASP A 344 32.91 2.91 -1.67
N PRO A 345 32.65 3.89 -0.78
CA PRO A 345 31.76 3.71 0.36
C PRO A 345 30.32 3.47 -0.10
N VAL A 346 29.68 2.45 0.48
CA VAL A 346 28.27 2.12 0.28
C VAL A 346 27.48 2.65 1.47
N ILE A 347 26.68 3.69 1.23
CA ILE A 347 26.00 4.46 2.27
C ILE A 347 24.49 4.24 2.17
N TRP A 348 23.88 3.88 3.29
CA TRP A 348 22.44 3.96 3.50
C TRP A 348 22.08 5.34 4.06
N ARG A 349 21.08 6.00 3.46
CA ARG A 349 20.62 7.32 3.87
C ARG A 349 19.30 7.23 4.61
N ALA A 350 19.31 7.44 5.92
CA ALA A 350 18.10 7.53 6.73
C ALA A 350 17.58 8.97 6.70
N ASN A 351 16.84 9.34 5.65
CA ASN A 351 16.31 10.69 5.49
C ASN A 351 14.77 10.69 5.40
N ILE A 352 14.14 11.79 5.78
CA ILE A 352 12.67 11.90 5.81
C ILE A 352 12.05 12.16 4.43
N LYS A 353 12.85 12.60 3.44
CA LYS A 353 12.43 12.97 2.08
C LYS A 353 12.37 11.78 1.09
N ALA A 354 13.05 10.69 1.40
CA ALA A 354 13.04 9.40 0.71
C ALA A 354 12.62 8.29 1.70
N ASN A 355 12.60 7.04 1.26
CA ASN A 355 12.28 5.91 2.13
C ASN A 355 13.41 5.66 3.16
N PRO A 356 13.16 5.83 4.48
CA PRO A 356 14.20 5.68 5.51
C PRO A 356 14.28 4.25 6.07
N HIS A 357 13.58 3.27 5.50
CA HIS A 357 13.53 1.92 6.06
C HIS A 357 14.57 1.02 5.41
N LEU A 358 15.17 0.12 6.19
CA LEU A 358 16.19 -0.83 5.74
C LEU A 358 15.78 -2.26 6.12
N MET A 359 15.86 -3.17 5.16
CA MET A 359 15.68 -4.60 5.39
C MET A 359 16.98 -5.35 5.14
N ILE A 360 17.39 -6.16 6.12
CA ILE A 360 18.60 -6.99 6.07
C ILE A 360 18.17 -8.46 6.06
N LEU A 361 18.54 -9.19 5.02
CA LEU A 361 18.19 -10.61 4.89
C LEU A 361 19.46 -11.44 4.80
N GLY A 362 19.51 -12.57 5.51
CA GLY A 362 20.68 -13.44 5.44
C GLY A 362 20.60 -14.67 6.31
N LEU A 363 21.16 -15.77 5.84
CA LEU A 363 21.32 -16.99 6.64
C LEU A 363 22.08 -16.72 7.96
N PRO A 364 21.95 -17.60 8.97
CA PRO A 364 22.73 -17.52 10.22
C PRO A 364 24.23 -17.36 9.98
N GLY A 365 24.88 -16.50 10.77
CA GLY A 365 26.34 -16.30 10.73
C GLY A 365 26.87 -15.53 9.53
N MET A 366 26.02 -14.91 8.70
CA MET A 366 26.46 -14.10 7.55
C MET A 366 26.89 -12.66 7.91
N GLY A 367 26.69 -12.24 9.16
CA GLY A 367 27.09 -10.90 9.64
C GLY A 367 25.93 -9.92 9.89
N LYS A 368 24.68 -10.39 10.00
CA LYS A 368 23.50 -9.54 10.30
C LYS A 368 23.66 -8.75 11.60
N THR A 369 23.91 -9.46 12.71
CA THR A 369 24.07 -8.86 14.04
C THR A 369 25.24 -7.87 14.06
N THR A 370 26.39 -8.22 13.47
CA THR A 370 27.54 -7.31 13.32
C THR A 370 27.16 -6.04 12.55
N CYS A 371 26.40 -6.16 11.46
CA CYS A 371 25.92 -5.03 10.68
C CYS A 371 24.97 -4.14 11.49
N LEU A 372 24.01 -4.73 12.23
CA LEU A 372 23.09 -4.00 13.09
C LEU A 372 23.83 -3.23 14.19
N ILE A 373 24.84 -3.83 14.83
CA ILE A 373 25.65 -3.18 15.86
C ILE A 373 26.39 -1.96 15.30
N ASN A 374 27.08 -2.12 14.16
CA ASN A 374 27.80 -1.03 13.49
C ASN A 374 26.84 0.09 13.06
N LEU A 375 25.61 -0.27 12.65
CA LEU A 375 24.56 0.67 12.29
C LEU A 375 24.03 1.44 13.51
N CYS A 376 23.79 0.78 14.65
CA CYS A 376 23.37 1.42 15.90
C CYS A 376 24.37 2.49 16.37
N GLN A 377 25.66 2.18 16.32
CA GLN A 377 26.72 3.12 16.71
C GLN A 377 26.73 4.38 15.81
N GLN A 378 26.63 4.19 14.50
CA GLN A 378 26.62 5.29 13.54
C GLN A 378 25.35 6.15 13.66
N LEU A 379 24.19 5.54 13.88
CA LEU A 379 22.94 6.26 14.13
C LEU A 379 23.02 7.11 15.39
N ALA A 380 23.51 6.53 16.50
CA ALA A 380 23.68 7.26 17.76
C ALA A 380 24.65 8.44 17.59
N ALA A 381 25.77 8.25 16.88
CA ALA A 381 26.74 9.31 16.58
C ALA A 381 26.13 10.45 15.74
N GLN A 382 25.07 10.19 15.00
CA GLN A 382 24.35 11.18 14.18
C GLN A 382 23.05 11.68 14.83
N ALA A 383 22.92 11.50 16.15
CA ALA A 383 21.75 11.91 16.93
C ALA A 383 20.43 11.33 16.40
N ILE A 384 20.46 10.07 15.96
CA ILE A 384 19.29 9.22 15.74
C ILE A 384 19.30 8.15 16.83
N THR A 385 18.32 8.18 17.73
CA THR A 385 18.22 7.26 18.86
C THR A 385 17.77 5.88 18.38
N PRO A 386 18.58 4.81 18.54
CA PRO A 386 18.16 3.46 18.20
C PRO A 386 17.28 2.88 19.32
N ILE A 387 16.21 2.19 18.93
CA ILE A 387 15.33 1.41 19.82
C ILE A 387 15.40 -0.03 19.34
N VAL A 388 16.14 -0.87 20.07
CA VAL A 388 16.46 -2.24 19.66
C VAL A 388 15.53 -3.23 20.34
N PHE A 389 14.76 -3.97 19.57
CA PHE A 389 13.98 -5.13 20.00
C PHE A 389 14.91 -6.36 19.98
N SER A 390 15.38 -6.77 21.16
CA SER A 390 16.36 -7.84 21.30
C SER A 390 15.73 -9.17 21.67
N TYR A 391 15.79 -10.11 20.72
CA TYR A 391 15.35 -11.50 20.90
C TYR A 391 16.50 -12.46 21.28
N HIS A 392 17.74 -11.97 21.33
CA HIS A 392 18.93 -12.76 21.68
C HIS A 392 19.92 -11.92 22.49
N GLN A 393 20.43 -12.49 23.58
CA GLN A 393 21.39 -11.82 24.46
C GLN A 393 22.71 -11.37 23.78
N ASP A 394 23.10 -12.03 22.67
CA ASP A 394 24.34 -11.71 21.93
C ASP A 394 24.39 -10.26 21.41
N ILE A 395 23.25 -9.71 20.98
CA ILE A 395 23.22 -8.31 20.51
C ILE A 395 23.36 -7.34 21.68
N ASP A 396 22.89 -7.73 22.88
CA ASP A 396 22.87 -6.87 24.07
C ASP A 396 24.25 -6.71 24.66
N GLU A 397 24.97 -7.82 24.80
CA GLU A 397 26.36 -7.84 25.27
C GLU A 397 27.23 -7.01 24.33
N LYS A 398 27.17 -7.28 23.02
CA LYS A 398 27.98 -6.58 22.02
C LYS A 398 27.61 -5.11 21.87
N LEU A 399 26.35 -4.72 22.02
CA LEU A 399 25.97 -3.30 22.04
C LEU A 399 26.49 -2.62 23.31
N THR A 400 26.33 -3.25 24.47
CA THR A 400 26.75 -2.70 25.77
C THR A 400 28.26 -2.49 25.83
N GLU A 401 29.05 -3.42 25.31
CA GLU A 401 30.52 -3.31 25.23
C GLU A 401 31.00 -2.17 24.31
N ARG A 402 30.18 -1.78 23.34
CA ARG A 402 30.57 -0.90 22.23
C ARG A 402 29.98 0.51 22.29
N LEU A 403 29.07 0.76 23.22
CA LEU A 403 28.47 2.07 23.44
C LEU A 403 29.23 2.82 24.54
N ALA A 404 29.37 4.13 24.37
CA ALA A 404 30.04 4.98 25.37
C ALA A 404 29.22 5.15 26.66
N GLU A 405 27.89 5.04 26.56
CA GLU A 405 26.95 5.07 27.68
C GLU A 405 26.12 3.79 27.71
N PRO A 406 25.77 3.27 28.90
CA PRO A 406 24.93 2.09 29.01
C PRO A 406 23.53 2.38 28.41
N PRO A 407 22.96 1.43 27.64
CA PRO A 407 21.65 1.60 27.05
C PRO A 407 20.54 1.66 28.11
N LEU A 408 19.43 2.33 27.78
CA LEU A 408 18.21 2.26 28.56
C LEU A 408 17.56 0.89 28.37
N THR A 409 17.67 0.03 29.37
CA THR A 409 17.09 -1.31 29.32
C THR A 409 15.60 -1.30 29.71
N VAL A 410 14.75 -1.86 28.85
CA VAL A 410 13.34 -2.10 29.10
C VAL A 410 13.11 -3.60 29.23
N ARG A 411 12.61 -4.04 30.40
CA ARG A 411 12.40 -5.45 30.75
C ARG A 411 10.93 -5.74 31.02
N TYR A 412 10.59 -7.02 31.13
CA TYR A 412 9.25 -7.53 31.44
C TYR A 412 8.65 -7.09 32.78
N ALA A 413 9.44 -6.56 33.72
CA ALA A 413 9.01 -6.21 35.07
C ALA A 413 8.12 -4.94 35.09
N GLY A 414 6.95 -5.03 34.46
CA GLY A 414 6.05 -3.92 34.17
C GLY A 414 6.33 -3.29 32.80
N LEU A 415 5.27 -2.91 32.09
CA LEU A 415 5.38 -2.25 30.77
C LEU A 415 6.07 -0.88 30.83
N GLY A 416 6.16 -0.26 32.01
CA GLY A 416 6.68 1.11 32.17
C GLY A 416 5.75 2.22 31.67
N PHE A 417 4.60 1.85 31.10
CA PHE A 417 3.53 2.74 30.70
C PHE A 417 2.19 2.03 30.91
N ASN A 418 1.09 2.78 30.85
CA ASN A 418 -0.25 2.23 30.95
C ASN A 418 -0.92 2.16 29.56
N PRO A 419 -1.18 0.96 28.99
CA PRO A 419 -1.87 0.84 27.69
C PRO A 419 -3.30 1.38 27.67
N LEU A 420 -3.95 1.57 28.83
CA LEU A 420 -5.27 2.21 28.93
C LEU A 420 -5.18 3.75 28.90
N GLN A 421 -3.99 4.33 28.71
CA GLN A 421 -3.88 5.76 28.49
C GLN A 421 -4.51 6.12 27.13
N VAL A 422 -5.37 7.14 27.15
CA VAL A 422 -6.04 7.68 25.96
C VAL A 422 -5.43 9.03 25.63
N ASP A 423 -4.91 9.15 24.41
CA ASP A 423 -4.09 10.31 23.96
C ASP A 423 -4.84 11.28 23.04
N SER A 424 -6.17 11.20 23.00
CA SER A 424 -7.01 11.99 22.10
C SER A 424 -8.22 12.57 22.84
N ASP A 425 -8.51 13.84 22.55
CA ASP A 425 -9.68 14.57 23.07
C ASP A 425 -10.96 14.28 22.27
N ALA A 426 -10.90 13.38 21.29
CA ALA A 426 -12.08 12.99 20.53
C ALA A 426 -13.11 12.32 21.46
N ALA A 427 -14.39 12.65 21.26
CA ALA A 427 -15.48 12.22 22.15
C ALA A 427 -15.58 10.69 22.35
N LEU A 428 -15.07 9.89 21.41
CA LEU A 428 -15.09 8.41 21.46
C LEU A 428 -13.68 7.78 21.52
N ALA A 429 -12.62 8.56 21.79
CA ALA A 429 -11.24 8.07 21.77
C ALA A 429 -10.99 6.86 22.69
N TYR A 430 -11.67 6.79 23.84
CA TYR A 430 -11.56 5.64 24.74
C TYR A 430 -12.16 4.36 24.13
N LEU A 431 -13.23 4.45 23.33
CA LEU A 431 -13.81 3.30 22.64
C LEU A 431 -12.91 2.80 21.52
N ASP A 432 -12.21 3.71 20.84
CA ASP A 432 -11.18 3.36 19.85
C ASP A 432 -10.02 2.61 20.54
N ASN A 433 -9.54 3.11 21.69
CA ASN A 433 -8.50 2.44 22.47
C ASN A 433 -8.95 1.06 22.98
N VAL A 434 -10.23 0.91 23.39
CA VAL A 434 -10.84 -0.38 23.77
C VAL A 434 -10.84 -1.36 22.59
N GLY A 435 -11.27 -0.92 21.40
CA GLY A 435 -11.29 -1.76 20.20
C GLY A 435 -9.88 -2.22 19.81
N MET A 436 -8.91 -1.32 19.95
CA MET A 436 -7.51 -1.55 19.63
C MET A 436 -6.84 -2.54 20.60
N LEU A 437 -7.04 -2.37 21.91
CA LEU A 437 -6.54 -3.32 22.92
C LEU A 437 -7.16 -4.70 22.75
N ARG A 438 -8.47 -4.78 22.43
CA ARG A 438 -9.13 -6.03 22.05
C ARG A 438 -8.41 -6.69 20.87
N ASP A 439 -8.07 -5.93 19.83
CA ASP A 439 -7.41 -6.46 18.63
C ASP A 439 -5.96 -6.88 18.90
N ILE A 440 -5.26 -6.19 19.80
CA ILE A 440 -3.93 -6.60 20.31
C ILE A 440 -4.04 -7.97 20.99
N PHE A 441 -4.97 -8.15 21.93
CA PHE A 441 -5.17 -9.43 22.60
C PHE A 441 -5.63 -10.53 21.64
N ALA A 442 -6.48 -10.22 20.66
CA ALA A 442 -6.87 -11.16 19.59
C ALA A 442 -5.66 -11.58 18.74
N ALA A 443 -4.72 -10.66 18.48
CA ALA A 443 -3.50 -10.98 17.77
C ALA A 443 -2.57 -11.87 18.60
N ILE A 444 -2.41 -11.58 19.90
CA ILE A 444 -1.57 -12.35 20.83
C ILE A 444 -2.13 -13.77 21.04
N PHE A 445 -3.47 -13.89 21.16
CA PHE A 445 -4.20 -15.13 21.41
C PHE A 445 -5.21 -15.43 20.28
N PRO A 446 -4.76 -15.94 19.12
CA PRO A 446 -5.62 -16.21 17.96
C PRO A 446 -6.72 -17.24 18.23
N GLU A 447 -6.58 -18.06 19.27
CA GLU A 447 -7.56 -19.03 19.71
C GLU A 447 -8.80 -18.43 20.40
N LEU A 448 -8.77 -17.12 20.71
CA LEU A 448 -9.92 -16.44 21.31
C LEU A 448 -11.03 -16.26 20.27
N GLY A 449 -12.19 -16.85 20.54
CA GLY A 449 -13.38 -16.69 19.70
C GLY A 449 -14.11 -15.37 19.90
N ASP A 450 -15.02 -15.04 18.99
CA ASP A 450 -15.77 -13.76 18.99
C ASP A 450 -16.48 -13.46 20.31
N VAL A 451 -17.01 -14.48 20.98
CA VAL A 451 -17.69 -14.34 22.28
C VAL A 451 -16.70 -13.89 23.37
N GLN A 452 -15.49 -14.45 23.39
CA GLN A 452 -14.45 -14.08 24.37
C GLN A 452 -13.92 -12.67 24.09
N LEU A 453 -13.70 -12.32 22.81
CA LEU A 453 -13.30 -10.98 22.39
C LEU A 453 -14.37 -9.92 22.70
N GLY A 454 -15.65 -10.28 22.58
CA GLY A 454 -16.77 -9.43 22.98
C GLY A 454 -16.77 -9.13 24.48
N ARG A 455 -16.54 -10.15 25.33
CA ARG A 455 -16.45 -9.95 26.79
C ARG A 455 -15.25 -9.13 27.20
N LEU A 456 -14.10 -9.37 26.58
CA LEU A 456 -12.90 -8.57 26.79
C LEU A 456 -13.16 -7.09 26.46
N ARG A 457 -13.82 -6.83 25.33
CA ARG A 457 -14.21 -5.48 24.92
C ARG A 457 -15.10 -4.80 25.96
N GLU A 458 -16.11 -5.49 26.49
CA GLU A 458 -17.00 -4.92 27.51
C GLU A 458 -16.28 -4.69 28.85
N ALA A 459 -15.40 -5.60 29.28
CA ALA A 459 -14.62 -5.39 30.50
C ALA A 459 -13.64 -4.20 30.37
N LEU A 460 -12.98 -4.06 29.21
CA LEU A 460 -12.14 -2.90 28.90
C LEU A 460 -12.96 -1.62 28.92
N LYS A 461 -14.11 -1.60 28.25
CA LYS A 461 -15.03 -0.45 28.23
C LYS A 461 -15.50 -0.08 29.64
N GLN A 462 -15.95 -1.07 30.43
CA GLN A 462 -16.41 -0.85 31.79
C GLN A 462 -15.31 -0.25 32.67
N SER A 463 -14.05 -0.68 32.50
CA SER A 463 -12.92 -0.10 33.26
C SER A 463 -12.74 1.41 33.04
N TYR A 464 -13.09 1.93 31.85
CA TYR A 464 -13.13 3.37 31.57
C TYR A 464 -14.36 4.04 32.18
N LEU A 465 -15.54 3.44 32.04
CA LEU A 465 -16.79 3.97 32.61
C LEU A 465 -16.67 4.14 34.14
N ASP A 466 -16.06 3.17 34.82
CA ASP A 466 -15.83 3.21 36.27
C ASP A 466 -14.91 4.38 36.70
N GLN A 467 -14.12 4.93 35.78
CA GLN A 467 -13.25 6.10 35.99
C GLN A 467 -13.86 7.40 35.46
N GLY A 468 -15.14 7.40 35.09
CA GLY A 468 -15.90 8.59 34.68
C GLY A 468 -15.74 8.98 33.21
N TRP A 469 -15.30 8.06 32.35
CA TRP A 469 -15.32 8.27 30.90
C TRP A 469 -16.72 8.07 30.33
N GLU A 470 -17.19 9.02 29.52
CA GLU A 470 -18.44 8.92 28.76
C GLU A 470 -18.25 9.60 27.39
N PRO A 471 -19.17 9.43 26.41
CA PRO A 471 -19.07 10.15 25.14
C PRO A 471 -18.97 11.67 25.35
N GLY A 472 -17.81 12.25 25.05
CA GLY A 472 -17.53 13.68 25.24
C GLY A 472 -17.09 14.09 26.65
N GLN A 473 -16.90 13.13 27.57
CA GLN A 473 -16.39 13.36 28.92
C GLN A 473 -15.13 12.52 29.17
N CYS A 474 -14.03 13.17 29.50
CA CYS A 474 -12.79 12.52 29.88
C CYS A 474 -12.79 12.16 31.38
N GLY A 475 -12.45 10.91 31.69
CA GLY A 475 -12.26 10.43 33.05
C GLY A 475 -10.79 10.24 33.42
N ALA A 476 -10.53 9.68 34.59
CA ALA A 476 -9.18 9.27 34.97
C ALA A 476 -8.71 8.06 34.16
N THR A 477 -7.41 7.89 33.94
CA THR A 477 -6.88 6.69 33.27
C THR A 477 -7.03 5.47 34.18
N PRO A 478 -7.75 4.41 33.77
CA PRO A 478 -7.88 3.21 34.57
C PRO A 478 -6.55 2.49 34.73
N ALA A 479 -6.33 1.83 35.87
CA ALA A 479 -5.18 0.95 36.03
C ALA A 479 -5.23 -0.17 34.99
N PHE A 480 -4.08 -0.54 34.39
CA PHE A 480 -4.06 -1.57 33.35
C PHE A 480 -4.67 -2.91 33.81
N ARG A 481 -4.59 -3.23 35.09
CA ARG A 481 -5.20 -4.43 35.69
C ARG A 481 -6.73 -4.37 35.84
N ALA A 482 -7.36 -3.18 35.79
CA ALA A 482 -8.77 -3.00 36.15
C ALA A 482 -9.73 -3.88 35.34
N PHE A 483 -9.51 -4.02 34.03
CA PHE A 483 -10.35 -4.89 33.19
C PHE A 483 -10.22 -6.38 33.56
N LEU A 484 -9.04 -6.81 34.03
CA LEU A 484 -8.80 -8.19 34.45
C LEU A 484 -9.53 -8.48 35.76
N ASP A 485 -9.53 -7.54 36.68
CA ASP A 485 -10.25 -7.67 37.96
C ASP A 485 -11.78 -7.72 37.71
N LEU A 486 -12.30 -6.94 36.75
CA LEU A 486 -13.70 -7.02 36.30
C LEU A 486 -14.05 -8.39 35.70
N LEU A 487 -13.17 -8.95 34.87
CA LEU A 487 -13.35 -10.30 34.31
C LEU A 487 -13.32 -11.40 35.38
N ARG A 488 -12.50 -11.24 36.43
CA ARG A 488 -12.41 -12.18 37.55
C ARG A 488 -13.60 -12.08 38.50
N ALA A 489 -14.24 -10.92 38.58
CA ALA A 489 -15.41 -10.68 39.43
C ALA A 489 -16.72 -11.28 38.86
N ASP A 490 -16.72 -11.81 37.64
CA ASP A 490 -17.87 -12.47 37.04
C ASP A 490 -18.29 -13.72 37.84
N ALA A 491 -19.50 -13.70 38.38
CA ALA A 491 -20.01 -14.72 39.31
C ALA A 491 -20.33 -16.08 38.64
N LYS A 492 -20.34 -16.17 37.30
CA LYS A 492 -20.58 -17.43 36.57
C LYS A 492 -19.64 -17.58 35.36
N PRO A 493 -18.37 -17.94 35.60
CA PRO A 493 -17.42 -18.11 34.51
C PRO A 493 -17.78 -19.34 33.67
N ASP A 494 -18.05 -19.14 32.39
CA ASP A 494 -18.17 -20.23 31.44
C ASP A 494 -16.79 -20.76 31.03
N LYS A 495 -16.76 -21.91 30.32
CA LYS A 495 -15.52 -22.54 29.87
C LYS A 495 -14.65 -21.60 29.02
N GLY A 496 -15.29 -20.69 28.27
CA GLY A 496 -14.61 -19.67 27.48
C GLY A 496 -13.90 -18.61 28.34
N LEU A 497 -14.57 -18.06 29.34
CA LEU A 497 -13.97 -17.09 30.27
C LEU A 497 -12.85 -17.71 31.09
N LEU A 498 -13.01 -18.95 31.56
CA LEU A 498 -11.95 -19.67 32.29
C LEU A 498 -10.68 -19.83 31.43
N THR A 499 -10.84 -20.12 30.14
CA THR A 499 -9.70 -20.24 29.22
C THR A 499 -8.98 -18.91 29.03
N LEU A 500 -9.73 -17.81 28.89
CA LEU A 500 -9.18 -16.46 28.77
C LEU A 500 -8.49 -16.02 30.07
N LEU A 501 -9.09 -16.28 31.22
CA LEU A 501 -8.52 -15.96 32.53
C LEU A 501 -7.24 -16.72 32.81
N ASN A 502 -7.12 -17.99 32.37
CA ASN A 502 -5.87 -18.75 32.49
C ASN A 502 -4.74 -18.14 31.64
N ARG A 503 -5.04 -17.65 30.43
CA ARG A 503 -4.05 -16.97 29.58
C ARG A 503 -3.61 -15.64 30.19
N PHE A 504 -4.55 -14.89 30.75
CA PHE A 504 -4.23 -13.64 31.44
C PHE A 504 -3.56 -13.86 32.79
N SER A 505 -3.82 -14.95 33.51
CA SER A 505 -3.08 -15.28 34.73
C SER A 505 -1.62 -15.55 34.41
N GLU A 506 -1.31 -16.26 33.32
CA GLU A 506 0.07 -16.41 32.87
C GLU A 506 0.73 -15.03 32.68
N LEU A 507 0.12 -14.10 31.94
CA LEU A 507 0.66 -12.75 31.75
C LEU A 507 0.76 -11.94 33.07
N ASP A 508 -0.18 -12.12 34.00
CA ASP A 508 -0.21 -11.48 35.33
C ASP A 508 0.91 -12.00 36.24
N ASP A 509 1.21 -13.30 36.19
CA ASP A 509 2.29 -13.95 36.95
C ASP A 509 3.66 -13.37 36.56
N TYR A 510 3.86 -13.08 35.28
CA TYR A 510 5.04 -12.38 34.77
C TYR A 510 5.03 -10.86 35.03
N GLY A 511 3.96 -10.32 35.60
CA GLY A 511 3.87 -8.92 36.02
C GLY A 511 3.53 -7.94 34.90
N LEU A 512 3.03 -8.40 33.74
CA LEU A 512 2.67 -7.53 32.61
C LEU A 512 1.61 -6.47 32.99
N PHE A 513 0.67 -6.85 33.86
CA PHE A 513 -0.43 -6.00 34.32
C PHE A 513 -0.12 -5.20 35.59
N LYS A 514 1.09 -5.33 36.16
CA LYS A 514 1.48 -4.52 37.32
C LYS A 514 1.60 -3.06 36.89
N ALA A 515 1.15 -2.14 37.74
CA ALA A 515 1.20 -0.71 37.48
C ALA A 515 2.63 -0.31 37.10
N GLY A 516 2.81 0.17 35.86
CA GLY A 516 4.09 0.69 35.39
C GLY A 516 4.40 1.99 36.11
N GLY A 517 5.59 2.08 36.71
CA GLY A 517 6.17 3.37 37.06
C GLY A 517 6.35 4.24 35.83
N GLU A 518 6.50 5.55 36.03
CA GLU A 518 6.69 6.55 34.97
C GLU A 518 8.03 6.32 34.25
N LEU A 519 8.09 5.40 33.27
CA LEU A 519 9.15 5.46 32.27
C LEU A 519 8.78 6.60 31.30
N PRO A 520 9.62 7.63 31.14
CA PRO A 520 9.38 8.65 30.13
C PRO A 520 9.35 7.98 28.75
N SER A 521 8.51 8.47 27.83
CA SER A 521 8.29 7.82 26.54
C SER A 521 9.61 7.49 25.84
N LEU A 522 9.69 6.31 25.23
CA LEU A 522 10.87 5.86 24.49
C LEU A 522 11.25 6.81 23.35
N LEU A 523 10.28 7.59 22.83
CA LEU A 523 10.53 8.59 21.78
C LEU A 523 10.99 9.96 22.32
N ASP A 524 10.98 10.16 23.64
CA ASP A 524 11.52 11.34 24.31
C ASP A 524 12.98 11.12 24.77
N GLN A 525 13.44 9.87 24.73
CA GLN A 525 14.79 9.49 25.13
C GLN A 525 15.82 9.82 24.05
N GLN A 526 16.98 10.31 24.48
CA GLN A 526 18.14 10.55 23.60
C GLN A 526 19.15 9.40 23.64
N ARG A 527 18.99 8.45 24.57
CA ARG A 527 19.87 7.29 24.75
C ARG A 527 19.30 6.08 24.03
N LEU A 528 20.19 5.23 23.51
CA LEU A 528 19.81 3.96 22.90
C LEU A 528 18.95 3.15 23.88
N ALA A 529 17.79 2.69 23.42
CA ALA A 529 16.90 1.86 24.21
C ALA A 529 17.01 0.40 23.77
N LEU A 530 17.14 -0.50 24.73
CA LEU A 530 17.23 -1.93 24.50
C LEU A 530 16.04 -2.61 25.17
N ILE A 531 15.18 -3.20 24.35
CA ILE A 531 13.97 -3.91 24.78
C ILE A 531 14.33 -5.39 24.84
N GLU A 532 14.60 -5.88 26.06
CA GLU A 532 15.01 -7.27 26.32
C GLU A 532 13.81 -8.21 26.25
N ILE A 533 13.60 -8.85 25.10
CA ILE A 533 12.49 -9.79 24.86
C ILE A 533 12.88 -11.23 25.26
N HIS A 534 14.17 -11.55 25.20
CA HIS A 534 14.70 -12.88 25.50
C HIS A 534 14.67 -13.26 27.00
N GLY A 535 14.22 -12.37 27.89
CA GLY A 535 14.13 -12.64 29.34
C GLY A 535 13.17 -13.76 29.75
N THR A 536 12.37 -14.28 28.81
CA THR A 536 11.52 -15.47 28.97
C THR A 536 11.65 -16.37 27.74
N GLN A 537 11.47 -17.69 27.92
CA GLN A 537 11.36 -18.64 26.80
C GLN A 537 9.92 -18.78 26.27
N ASN A 538 8.95 -18.07 26.88
CA ASN A 538 7.55 -18.14 26.47
C ASN A 538 7.29 -17.19 25.29
N ASP A 539 7.15 -17.76 24.09
CA ASP A 539 6.86 -17.03 22.85
C ASP A 539 5.60 -16.14 22.93
N TYR A 540 4.57 -16.54 23.68
CA TYR A 540 3.36 -15.72 23.85
C TYR A 540 3.65 -14.43 24.62
N LEU A 541 4.41 -14.54 25.70
CA LEU A 541 4.81 -13.39 26.51
C LEU A 541 5.79 -12.49 25.74
N GLN A 542 6.72 -13.10 24.99
CA GLN A 542 7.61 -12.38 24.06
C GLN A 542 6.82 -11.51 23.09
N ARG A 543 5.83 -12.12 22.44
CA ARG A 543 4.97 -11.44 21.49
C ARG A 543 4.10 -10.38 22.16
N ALA A 544 3.51 -10.67 23.30
CA ALA A 544 2.66 -9.73 24.02
C ALA A 544 3.43 -8.46 24.38
N PHE A 545 4.58 -8.60 25.02
CA PHE A 545 5.43 -7.48 25.42
C PHE A 545 5.91 -6.66 24.23
N ALA A 546 6.43 -7.32 23.18
CA ALA A 546 6.82 -6.64 21.95
C ALA A 546 5.65 -5.87 21.30
N THR A 547 4.45 -6.45 21.29
CA THR A 547 3.24 -5.79 20.76
C THR A 547 2.90 -4.54 21.55
N PHE A 548 2.89 -4.62 22.88
CA PHE A 548 2.55 -3.48 23.74
C PHE A 548 3.59 -2.36 23.63
N VAL A 549 4.89 -2.67 23.63
CA VAL A 549 5.94 -1.65 23.45
C VAL A 549 5.84 -1.00 22.07
N LEU A 550 5.65 -1.78 21.01
CA LEU A 550 5.46 -1.26 19.66
C LEU A 550 4.21 -0.38 19.56
N TYR A 551 3.14 -0.77 20.25
CA TYR A 551 1.92 0.01 20.36
C TYR A 551 2.12 1.35 21.06
N ASN A 552 2.85 1.38 22.17
CA ASN A 552 3.18 2.62 22.86
C ASN A 552 4.01 3.56 21.98
N LEU A 553 4.98 3.02 21.23
CA LEU A 553 5.72 3.79 20.23
C LEU A 553 4.79 4.36 19.16
N TYR A 554 3.82 3.57 18.69
CA TYR A 554 2.83 4.02 17.71
C TYR A 554 1.94 5.15 18.21
N GLN A 555 1.41 5.06 19.44
CA GLN A 555 0.61 6.14 20.02
C GLN A 555 1.43 7.41 20.26
N THR A 556 2.61 7.26 20.87
CA THR A 556 3.48 8.40 21.17
C THR A 556 3.95 9.10 19.89
N MET A 557 4.14 8.37 18.79
CA MET A 557 4.47 8.94 17.48
C MET A 557 3.45 9.99 17.03
N PHE A 558 2.14 9.72 17.15
CA PHE A 558 1.10 10.70 16.82
C PHE A 558 1.07 11.86 17.80
N ARG A 559 1.25 11.56 19.11
CA ARG A 559 1.30 12.57 20.17
C ARG A 559 2.43 13.58 19.93
N ARG A 560 3.60 13.08 19.54
CA ARG A 560 4.80 13.88 19.24
C ARG A 560 4.64 14.70 17.95
N GLY A 561 3.77 14.27 17.04
CA GLY A 561 3.50 14.96 15.77
C GLY A 561 4.66 14.86 14.76
N PRO A 562 4.44 15.37 13.53
CA PRO A 562 5.43 15.28 12.45
C PRO A 562 6.78 15.89 12.81
N GLN A 563 7.86 15.30 12.31
CA GLN A 563 9.23 15.74 12.56
C GLN A 563 9.87 16.27 11.27
N SER A 564 10.90 17.11 11.39
CA SER A 564 11.65 17.63 10.23
C SER A 564 12.80 16.72 9.77
N ARG A 565 13.18 15.73 10.58
CA ARG A 565 14.26 14.76 10.29
C ARG A 565 13.94 13.41 10.93
N ILE A 566 14.68 12.38 10.52
CA ILE A 566 14.72 11.12 11.27
C ILE A 566 15.41 11.37 12.61
N THR A 567 14.75 10.94 13.68
CA THR A 567 15.20 11.11 15.07
C THR A 567 15.34 9.79 15.80
N HIS A 568 14.59 8.76 15.39
CA HIS A 568 14.63 7.44 16.00
C HIS A 568 14.69 6.35 14.91
N ALA A 569 15.34 5.24 15.23
CA ALA A 569 15.33 4.05 14.40
C ALA A 569 14.88 2.86 15.24
N ILE A 570 13.78 2.22 14.85
CA ILE A 570 13.29 1.00 15.47
C ILE A 570 13.98 -0.18 14.78
N ILE A 571 14.69 -0.99 15.56
CA ILE A 571 15.56 -2.05 15.06
C ILE A 571 15.06 -3.40 15.58
N PHE A 572 14.83 -4.33 14.66
CA PHE A 572 14.46 -5.71 14.98
C PHE A 572 15.56 -6.65 14.52
N ASP A 573 16.22 -7.33 15.46
CA ASP A 573 16.97 -8.54 15.15
C ASP A 573 16.01 -9.73 15.15
N GLU A 574 16.25 -10.73 14.31
CA GLU A 574 15.37 -11.88 14.14
C GLU A 574 13.87 -11.53 13.98
N ALA A 575 13.61 -10.59 13.07
CA ALA A 575 12.30 -10.00 12.85
C ALA A 575 11.21 -11.00 12.44
N HIS A 576 11.52 -12.27 12.13
CA HIS A 576 10.53 -13.35 12.02
C HIS A 576 9.71 -13.55 13.30
N ARG A 577 10.33 -13.35 14.48
CA ARG A 577 9.63 -13.36 15.78
C ARG A 577 8.67 -12.17 15.93
N ALA A 578 9.02 -11.05 15.31
CA ALA A 578 8.22 -9.83 15.26
C ALA A 578 7.21 -9.81 14.10
N ALA A 579 7.38 -10.61 13.05
CA ALA A 579 6.60 -10.50 11.82
C ALA A 579 5.12 -10.89 11.97
N ARG A 580 4.79 -11.64 13.03
CA ARG A 580 3.40 -11.93 13.42
C ARG A 580 2.70 -10.73 14.08
N LEU A 581 3.40 -9.61 14.28
CA LEU A 581 2.83 -8.36 14.78
C LEU A 581 2.20 -7.60 13.63
N LYS A 582 0.85 -7.65 13.56
CA LYS A 582 0.06 -6.95 12.52
C LYS A 582 0.30 -5.45 12.47
N LEU A 583 0.86 -4.86 13.52
CA LEU A 583 1.11 -3.41 13.62
C LEU A 583 2.35 -2.97 12.82
N ILE A 584 3.35 -3.84 12.60
CA ILE A 584 4.61 -3.44 11.93
C ILE A 584 4.36 -2.92 10.51
N PRO A 585 3.61 -3.61 9.62
CA PRO A 585 3.39 -3.10 8.26
C PRO A 585 2.67 -1.75 8.22
N THR A 586 1.72 -1.53 9.13
CA THR A 586 1.02 -0.24 9.28
C THR A 586 1.99 0.85 9.74
N MET A 587 2.78 0.57 10.77
CA MET A 587 3.77 1.52 11.28
C MET A 587 4.81 1.91 10.24
N VAL A 588 5.36 0.96 9.49
CA VAL A 588 6.38 1.25 8.47
C VAL A 588 5.82 2.18 7.39
N LYS A 589 4.54 2.06 7.03
CA LYS A 589 3.89 2.96 6.06
C LYS A 589 3.66 4.37 6.59
N GLU A 590 3.46 4.55 7.90
CA GLU A 590 3.02 5.81 8.48
C GLU A 590 4.10 6.58 9.25
N CYS A 591 5.11 5.88 9.79
CA CYS A 591 6.02 6.42 10.79
C CYS A 591 7.07 7.39 10.25
N ARG A 592 7.33 7.34 8.94
CA ARG A 592 8.32 8.18 8.26
C ARG A 592 8.14 9.67 8.54
N LYS A 593 6.92 10.21 8.37
CA LYS A 593 6.62 11.65 8.60
C LYS A 593 6.78 12.08 10.07
N TYR A 594 6.79 11.12 10.98
CA TYR A 594 7.00 11.33 12.41
C TYR A 594 8.47 11.12 12.82
N GLY A 595 9.39 11.03 11.85
CA GLY A 595 10.83 10.98 12.11
C GLY A 595 11.31 9.63 12.64
N ILE A 596 10.61 8.54 12.29
CA ILE A 596 10.97 7.18 12.68
C ILE A 596 11.40 6.39 11.45
N ALA A 597 12.56 5.73 11.55
CA ALA A 597 13.05 4.74 10.60
C ALA A 597 12.83 3.32 11.15
N PHE A 598 12.76 2.32 10.26
CA PHE A 598 12.71 0.92 10.66
C PHE A 598 13.89 0.19 10.04
N VAL A 599 14.58 -0.63 10.85
CA VAL A 599 15.61 -1.55 10.40
C VAL A 599 15.20 -2.95 10.82
N VAL A 600 14.89 -3.81 9.85
CA VAL A 600 14.42 -5.17 10.11
C VAL A 600 15.42 -6.18 9.58
N ALA A 601 15.90 -7.07 10.45
CA ALA A 601 16.80 -8.14 10.07
C ALA A 601 16.12 -9.51 10.24
N SER A 602 16.13 -10.37 9.21
CA SER A 602 15.62 -11.75 9.34
C SER A 602 16.46 -12.74 8.54
N GLN A 603 16.24 -14.03 8.83
CA GLN A 603 16.88 -15.15 8.15
C GLN A 603 16.18 -15.50 6.83
N GLU A 604 14.86 -15.52 6.82
CA GLU A 604 14.06 -15.91 5.67
C GLU A 604 13.19 -14.73 5.20
N ALA A 605 13.04 -14.56 3.89
CA ALA A 605 12.23 -13.48 3.33
C ALA A 605 10.74 -13.77 3.51
N LYS A 606 10.36 -15.05 3.49
CA LYS A 606 8.97 -15.52 3.71
C LYS A 606 8.42 -15.20 5.09
N ASP A 607 9.28 -14.85 6.05
CA ASP A 607 8.85 -14.52 7.40
C ASP A 607 8.07 -13.21 7.45
N PHE A 608 8.29 -12.32 6.49
CA PHE A 608 7.67 -11.00 6.46
C PHE A 608 6.36 -10.98 5.66
N ASP A 609 5.43 -10.14 6.12
CA ASP A 609 4.26 -9.77 5.34
C ASP A 609 4.69 -9.16 3.98
N PRO A 610 4.13 -9.59 2.85
CA PRO A 610 4.48 -9.05 1.53
C PRO A 610 4.39 -7.53 1.43
N SER A 611 3.50 -6.90 2.20
CA SER A 611 3.34 -5.45 2.24
C SER A 611 4.47 -4.70 2.96
N LEU A 612 5.32 -5.41 3.73
CA LEU A 612 6.52 -4.83 4.31
C LEU A 612 7.60 -4.63 3.25
N PHE A 613 7.74 -5.56 2.30
CA PHE A 613 8.65 -5.39 1.16
C PHE A 613 8.26 -4.17 0.34
N THR A 614 6.97 -3.95 0.06
CA THR A 614 6.58 -2.74 -0.70
C THR A 614 6.78 -1.45 0.08
N ALA A 615 6.74 -1.49 1.41
CA ALA A 615 6.95 -0.31 2.26
C ALA A 615 8.44 0.00 2.52
N VAL A 616 9.34 -0.96 2.33
CA VAL A 616 10.79 -0.79 2.48
C VAL A 616 11.43 -0.61 1.10
N ALA A 617 12.26 0.42 0.92
CA ALA A 617 12.93 0.66 -0.37
C ALA A 617 14.46 0.52 -0.32
N ASN A 618 15.02 0.09 0.82
CA ASN A 618 16.44 -0.23 0.96
C ASN A 618 16.62 -1.66 1.45
N TYR A 619 17.46 -2.42 0.76
CA TYR A 619 17.65 -3.84 1.00
C TYR A 619 19.13 -4.19 1.02
N LEU A 620 19.51 -4.96 2.02
CA LEU A 620 20.82 -5.57 2.13
C LEU A 620 20.65 -7.09 2.18
N ALA A 621 20.83 -7.73 1.02
CA ALA A 621 20.75 -9.17 0.88
C ALA A 621 22.13 -9.80 1.08
N LEU A 622 22.34 -10.46 2.21
CA LEU A 622 23.50 -11.33 2.42
C LEU A 622 23.27 -12.66 1.68
N ARG A 623 23.94 -13.73 2.12
CA ARG A 623 23.67 -15.07 1.58
C ARG A 623 22.25 -15.52 1.91
N LEU A 624 21.48 -15.90 0.90
CA LEU A 624 20.08 -16.35 1.03
C LEU A 624 19.86 -17.78 0.51
N SER A 625 18.73 -18.36 0.92
CA SER A 625 18.21 -19.61 0.35
C SER A 625 17.80 -19.42 -1.11
N GLU A 626 17.59 -20.51 -1.87
CA GLU A 626 17.17 -20.39 -3.27
C GLU A 626 15.80 -19.72 -3.44
N ALA A 627 14.84 -20.06 -2.58
CA ALA A 627 13.50 -19.48 -2.63
C ALA A 627 13.53 -17.98 -2.32
N ASP A 628 14.25 -17.60 -1.25
CA ASP A 628 14.37 -16.20 -0.82
C ASP A 628 15.18 -15.37 -1.82
N ALA A 629 16.28 -15.92 -2.36
CA ALA A 629 17.08 -15.25 -3.37
C ALA A 629 16.29 -14.97 -4.66
N LYS A 630 15.47 -15.91 -5.12
CA LYS A 630 14.58 -15.70 -6.28
C LYS A 630 13.49 -14.67 -5.97
N SER A 631 12.89 -14.73 -4.79
CA SER A 631 11.87 -13.76 -4.37
C SER A 631 12.45 -12.36 -4.30
N MET A 632 13.60 -12.21 -3.64
CA MET A 632 14.33 -10.95 -3.56
C MET A 632 14.75 -10.45 -4.95
N ALA A 633 15.31 -11.31 -5.80
CA ALA A 633 15.72 -10.93 -7.15
C ALA A 633 14.57 -10.39 -8.02
N LYS A 634 13.34 -10.87 -7.83
CA LYS A 634 12.16 -10.30 -8.51
C LYS A 634 11.85 -8.87 -8.09
N ASN A 635 12.24 -8.45 -6.88
CA ASN A 635 11.91 -7.12 -6.35
C ASN A 635 12.82 -6.02 -6.89
N PHE A 636 14.05 -6.32 -7.33
CA PHE A 636 15.00 -5.29 -7.78
C PHE A 636 15.68 -5.58 -9.13
N ALA A 637 15.49 -6.76 -9.73
CA ALA A 637 16.06 -7.09 -11.04
C ALA A 637 15.01 -7.12 -12.14
N THR A 638 15.42 -6.75 -13.35
CA THR A 638 14.65 -6.99 -14.57
C THR A 638 14.47 -8.50 -14.78
N THR A 639 13.36 -8.91 -15.40
CA THR A 639 12.96 -10.33 -15.56
C THR A 639 14.06 -11.22 -16.15
N ASP A 640 14.88 -10.69 -17.06
CA ASP A 640 16.02 -11.36 -17.69
C ASP A 640 17.23 -11.57 -16.77
N LYS A 641 17.34 -10.81 -15.68
CA LYS A 641 18.47 -10.85 -14.73
C LYS A 641 18.12 -11.45 -13.38
N VAL A 642 16.86 -11.80 -13.13
CA VAL A 642 16.41 -12.41 -11.87
C VAL A 642 17.24 -13.65 -11.52
N ALA A 643 17.46 -14.55 -12.47
CA ALA A 643 18.26 -15.77 -12.25
C ALA A 643 19.71 -15.44 -11.86
N LEU A 644 20.35 -14.49 -12.58
CA LEU A 644 21.71 -14.06 -12.32
C LEU A 644 21.89 -13.51 -10.90
N TYR A 645 21.00 -12.62 -10.46
CA TYR A 645 21.09 -12.03 -9.13
C TYR A 645 20.74 -13.03 -8.02
N ALA A 646 19.76 -13.91 -8.26
CA ALA A 646 19.47 -14.98 -7.33
C ALA A 646 20.67 -15.91 -7.13
N ASP A 647 21.38 -16.27 -8.22
CA ASP A 647 22.61 -17.07 -8.15
C ASP A 647 23.72 -16.37 -7.38
N ARG A 648 23.92 -15.07 -7.61
CA ARG A 648 24.89 -14.25 -6.86
C ARG A 648 24.60 -14.21 -5.37
N MET A 649 23.35 -14.05 -4.96
CA MET A 649 22.98 -14.07 -3.53
C MET A 649 23.21 -15.44 -2.90
N LYS A 650 22.89 -16.54 -3.59
CA LYS A 650 23.10 -17.91 -3.06
C LYS A 650 24.58 -18.20 -2.78
N GLN A 651 25.47 -17.63 -3.59
CA GLN A 651 26.91 -17.82 -3.52
C GLN A 651 27.63 -16.70 -2.74
N MET A 652 26.88 -15.78 -2.12
CA MET A 652 27.47 -14.66 -1.39
C MET A 652 28.35 -15.15 -0.24
N PRO A 653 29.63 -14.72 -0.14
CA PRO A 653 30.49 -15.11 0.98
C PRO A 653 30.08 -14.43 2.29
N LYS A 654 30.64 -14.91 3.42
CA LYS A 654 30.43 -14.27 4.74
C LYS A 654 30.88 -12.81 4.73
N TYR A 655 30.17 -11.97 5.49
CA TYR A 655 30.42 -10.53 5.63
C TYR A 655 30.38 -9.76 4.31
N ARG A 656 29.66 -10.30 3.32
CA ARG A 656 29.39 -9.65 2.06
C ARG A 656 27.90 -9.69 1.77
N GLY A 657 27.43 -8.69 1.06
CA GLY A 657 26.03 -8.55 0.71
C GLY A 657 25.85 -7.86 -0.62
N MET A 658 24.62 -7.86 -1.08
CA MET A 658 24.18 -7.09 -2.21
C MET A 658 23.20 -6.04 -1.71
N TYR A 659 23.59 -4.78 -1.87
CA TYR A 659 22.80 -3.62 -1.47
C TYR A 659 22.00 -3.08 -2.65
N TYR A 660 20.73 -2.81 -2.40
CA TYR A 660 19.82 -2.15 -3.32
C TYR A 660 19.11 -1.02 -2.58
N ALA A 661 18.92 0.10 -3.26
CA ALA A 661 18.27 1.29 -2.75
C ALA A 661 17.43 1.92 -3.85
N GLU A 662 16.37 2.61 -3.45
CA GLU A 662 15.57 3.45 -4.33
C GLU A 662 16.47 4.40 -5.15
N GLY A 663 16.33 4.37 -6.48
CA GLY A 663 17.14 5.17 -7.41
C GLY A 663 18.39 4.48 -7.96
N LEU A 664 18.81 3.32 -7.43
CA LEU A 664 19.90 2.53 -8.04
C LEU A 664 19.38 1.70 -9.23
N ARG A 665 20.05 1.84 -10.38
CA ARG A 665 19.75 1.05 -11.59
C ARG A 665 20.20 -0.41 -11.49
N VAL A 666 21.22 -0.67 -10.68
CA VAL A 666 21.87 -1.97 -10.53
C VAL A 666 22.25 -2.14 -9.06
N PRO A 667 21.99 -3.31 -8.45
CA PRO A 667 22.41 -3.57 -7.08
C PRO A 667 23.94 -3.62 -6.96
N ILE A 668 24.45 -3.18 -5.82
CA ILE A 668 25.88 -3.03 -5.55
C ILE A 668 26.35 -4.15 -4.62
N THR A 669 27.42 -4.85 -4.98
CA THR A 669 28.08 -5.78 -4.05
C THR A 669 28.88 -4.98 -3.02
N VAL A 670 28.60 -5.24 -1.74
CA VAL A 670 29.20 -4.56 -0.59
C VAL A 670 29.93 -5.58 0.29
N GLY A 671 31.19 -5.30 0.60
CA GLY A 671 31.89 -5.91 1.73
C GLY A 671 31.50 -5.16 2.99
N LEU A 672 30.84 -5.85 3.93
CA LEU A 672 30.38 -5.24 5.17
C LEU A 672 31.56 -4.77 6.02
N LEU A 673 31.34 -3.72 6.80
CA LEU A 673 32.27 -3.33 7.85
C LEU A 673 32.54 -4.54 8.76
N GLY A 674 33.82 -4.90 8.92
CA GLY A 674 34.24 -5.97 9.82
C GLY A 674 33.90 -5.66 11.28
N GLU A 675 34.22 -6.58 12.19
CA GLU A 675 34.26 -6.21 13.61
C GLU A 675 35.35 -5.14 13.79
N PRO A 676 35.00 -3.92 14.24
CA PRO A 676 36.02 -2.97 14.64
C PRO A 676 36.86 -3.61 15.76
N PRO A 677 38.17 -3.34 15.82
CA PRO A 677 39.01 -3.88 16.88
C PRO A 677 38.40 -3.52 18.23
N ILE A 678 38.25 -4.53 19.10
CA ILE A 678 37.90 -4.35 20.50
C ILE A 678 38.99 -3.43 21.07
N LYS A 679 38.60 -2.24 21.53
CA LYS A 679 39.51 -1.30 22.18
C LYS A 679 39.80 -1.73 23.61
#